data_AF-A0A7Y4TRG3-F1
#
_entry.id   AF-A0A7Y4TRG3-F1
#
_cell.length_a   1.000
_cell.length_b   1.000
_cell.length_c   1.000
_cell.angle_alpha   90.00
_cell.angle_beta   90.00
_cell.angle_gamma   90.00
#
_symmetry.space_group_name_H-M   'P 1'
#
loop_
_entity.id
_entity.type
_entity.pdbx_description
1 polymer ?
#
loop_
_entity_poly.entity_id
_entity_poly.type
_entity_poly.pdbx_seq_one_letter_code
_entity_poly.pdbx_strand_id
1 'polypeptide(L)'
;MTLSVVIVNYNVKHFLEQCLYSVQKAIKGMEAEVIVVDNNSSDNSIEYLVPLFPSVKFIVNKENLGFAKGCNRGLAEAKGKFILFLNPDTLVPEDCFQQCTCFFASHPDTGAVGIKMLDGRGRFLKESKRAFPSPATSLYKLFGLSKLFPRSKTFAKYHLGHLNEKEDHEVDVLAGAFMMIKKEVLDKTGGFDEVFFMYGEDIDLSYRIQKAGYKNYYFSGSSVIHFKGESTRKGSMNYVRMFYKAMSIFVRKHYKGNRAGLFNFLLQIGILLGAVVSATGHFIRRIGLPLIDAGIILLSFWLMKNVWATWVRPETEYEQRLLWFAFPAYTVFYLLAAYFAGLYDKWYKRSELVSSTLFATIILLAAYALLPESVRFSRGILLFGSLLAFLFISILRWILIRSAVLSSNEHREENANTLIVGSPEEYKQTTALIKEAGLQEKILGRVAVEENDHAAVGNLQKIDELSLSIPFRELIFCEGVLSFSKIIQAVQQLSPGIRIKFHASGSNSIVGSDSRNTSGEAVSKENGYKLADPYNRRLKRLIDLFVSFFGLIIFPVHLFIVKKPFHFFANCFAVMVAKKTWVGYAMEEKRLPYLRKGVIACNGVALSLKQNLPLESLQMMDYWYARDYEPAGDLKLLWRMYRNLGG
;
A
#
# COMPACT_ATOMS: atom_id res chain seq x y z
N MET A 1 -2.11 31.10 25.13
CA MET A 1 -1.96 29.91 24.27
C MET A 1 -1.84 28.67 25.13
N THR A 2 -2.86 27.81 25.12
CA THR A 2 -2.93 26.58 25.92
C THR A 2 -2.22 25.42 25.23
N LEU A 3 -2.43 25.22 23.93
CA LEU A 3 -1.94 24.07 23.17
C LEU A 3 -1.27 24.50 21.85
N SER A 4 -0.15 23.89 21.50
CA SER A 4 0.39 23.92 20.13
C SER A 4 0.39 22.50 19.56
N VAL A 5 -0.29 22.31 18.43
CA VAL A 5 -0.29 21.04 17.70
C VAL A 5 0.77 21.12 16.60
N VAL A 6 1.78 20.26 16.67
CA VAL A 6 2.89 20.19 15.71
C VAL A 6 2.73 18.92 14.88
N ILE A 7 2.56 19.09 13.56
CA ILE A 7 2.35 18.02 12.59
C ILE A 7 3.47 18.04 11.57
N VAL A 8 4.13 16.91 11.34
CA VAL A 8 5.15 16.77 10.28
C VAL A 8 4.56 16.05 9.08
N ASN A 9 4.52 16.72 7.93
CA ASN A 9 3.95 16.18 6.69
C ASN A 9 5.04 15.64 5.75
N TYR A 10 4.77 14.48 5.12
CA TYR A 10 5.57 13.97 4.01
C TYR A 10 4.74 13.05 3.10
N ASN A 11 4.36 13.57 1.92
CA ASN A 11 3.63 12.84 0.87
C ASN A 11 2.32 12.18 1.32
N VAL A 12 1.52 12.87 2.16
CA VAL A 12 0.24 12.37 2.67
C VAL A 12 -0.87 13.43 2.63
N LYS A 13 -0.91 14.22 1.55
CA LYS A 13 -1.84 15.35 1.31
C LYS A 13 -3.26 15.13 1.85
N HIS A 14 -3.94 14.06 1.43
CA HIS A 14 -5.35 13.82 1.79
C HIS A 14 -5.55 13.31 3.22
N PHE A 15 -4.58 12.58 3.77
CA PHE A 15 -4.62 12.21 5.18
C PHE A 15 -4.44 13.43 6.07
N LEU A 16 -3.49 14.32 5.70
CA LEU A 16 -3.28 15.57 6.41
C LEU A 16 -4.51 16.48 6.34
N GLU A 17 -5.20 16.57 5.20
CA GLU A 17 -6.48 17.28 5.07
C GLU A 17 -7.50 16.82 6.13
N GLN A 18 -7.74 15.51 6.21
CA GLN A 18 -8.68 14.93 7.17
C GLN A 18 -8.23 15.12 8.62
N CYS A 19 -6.93 15.00 8.87
CA CYS A 19 -6.32 15.30 10.16
C CYS A 19 -6.59 16.76 10.58
N LEU A 20 -6.33 17.72 9.70
CA LEU A 20 -6.54 19.15 9.96
C LEU A 20 -8.01 19.49 10.24
N TYR A 21 -8.96 18.89 9.51
CA TYR A 21 -10.38 19.04 9.82
C TYR A 21 -10.71 18.54 11.23
N SER A 22 -10.22 17.36 11.61
CA SER A 22 -10.44 16.81 12.95
C SER A 22 -9.78 17.65 14.06
N VAL A 23 -8.56 18.15 13.81
CA VAL A 23 -7.83 19.02 14.75
C VAL A 23 -8.54 20.35 14.93
N GLN A 24 -9.02 21.00 13.86
CA GLN A 24 -9.76 22.26 13.95
C GLN A 24 -11.02 22.14 14.81
N LYS A 25 -11.73 21.00 14.72
CA LYS A 25 -12.90 20.72 15.56
C LYS A 25 -12.49 20.46 17.02
N ALA A 26 -11.41 19.72 17.23
CA ALA A 26 -10.91 19.39 18.57
C ALA A 26 -10.29 20.57 19.33
N ILE A 27 -9.88 21.63 18.64
CA ILE A 27 -9.40 22.87 19.28
C ILE A 27 -10.50 23.93 19.46
N LYS A 28 -11.74 23.67 19.02
CA LYS A 28 -12.82 24.66 19.12
C LYS A 28 -13.07 25.02 20.59
N GLY A 29 -12.98 26.31 20.91
CA GLY A 29 -13.11 26.81 22.28
C GLY A 29 -11.84 26.71 23.12
N MET A 30 -10.71 26.28 22.54
CA MET A 30 -9.39 26.27 23.19
C MET A 30 -8.48 27.33 22.56
N GLU A 31 -7.67 28.01 23.37
CA GLU A 31 -6.55 28.78 22.85
C GLU A 31 -5.48 27.83 22.30
N ALA A 32 -5.53 27.54 21.00
CA ALA A 32 -4.58 26.64 20.36
C ALA A 32 -4.05 27.20 19.04
N GLU A 33 -2.87 26.73 18.66
CA GLU A 33 -2.29 26.94 17.34
C GLU A 33 -1.92 25.61 16.69
N VAL A 34 -1.96 25.56 15.36
CA VAL A 34 -1.61 24.38 14.57
C VAL A 34 -0.44 24.74 13.67
N ILE A 35 0.63 23.97 13.74
CA ILE A 35 1.87 24.18 13.02
C ILE A 35 2.14 22.92 12.19
N VAL A 36 2.15 23.07 10.87
CA VAL A 36 2.45 22.00 9.92
C VAL A 36 3.84 22.24 9.34
N VAL A 37 4.73 21.27 9.53
CA VAL A 37 6.08 21.27 8.94
C VAL A 37 6.11 20.29 7.77
N ASP A 38 6.21 20.79 6.55
CA ASP A 38 6.32 19.97 5.35
C ASP A 38 7.77 19.61 5.05
N ASN A 39 8.05 18.30 4.98
CA ASN A 39 9.37 17.73 4.73
C ASN A 39 9.67 17.56 3.23
N ASN A 40 9.43 18.61 2.43
CA ASN A 40 9.63 18.62 0.97
C ASN A 40 8.76 17.56 0.28
N SER A 41 7.45 17.64 0.48
CA SER A 41 6.48 16.74 -0.16
C SER A 41 6.39 17.00 -1.67
N SER A 42 6.09 15.94 -2.42
CA SER A 42 6.03 15.92 -3.89
C SER A 42 4.62 15.72 -4.45
N ASP A 43 3.63 15.64 -3.56
CA ASP A 43 2.21 15.39 -3.85
C ASP A 43 1.36 16.67 -3.93
N ASN A 44 2.03 17.83 -4.02
CA ASN A 44 1.42 19.17 -3.98
C ASN A 44 0.60 19.43 -2.69
N SER A 45 1.03 18.87 -1.55
CA SER A 45 0.38 19.07 -0.24
C SER A 45 0.21 20.54 0.11
N ILE A 46 1.25 21.36 -0.06
CA ILE A 46 1.26 22.75 0.41
C ILE A 46 0.33 23.62 -0.44
N GLU A 47 0.43 23.52 -1.76
CA GLU A 47 -0.40 24.28 -2.70
C GLU A 47 -1.89 23.97 -2.51
N TYR A 48 -2.21 22.72 -2.13
CA TYR A 48 -3.57 22.29 -1.86
C TYR A 48 -4.09 22.74 -0.48
N LEU A 49 -3.29 22.61 0.58
CA LEU A 49 -3.77 22.78 1.96
C LEU A 49 -3.71 24.21 2.48
N VAL A 50 -2.75 25.04 2.03
CA VAL A 50 -2.61 26.42 2.52
C VAL A 50 -3.88 27.25 2.29
N PRO A 51 -4.54 27.22 1.12
CA PRO A 51 -5.78 27.95 0.90
C PRO A 51 -6.96 27.43 1.74
N LEU A 52 -7.00 26.13 2.03
CA LEU A 52 -8.08 25.49 2.79
C LEU A 52 -7.99 25.77 4.30
N PHE A 53 -6.76 25.95 4.81
CA PHE A 53 -6.49 26.09 6.24
C PHE A 53 -5.69 27.37 6.56
N PRO A 54 -6.24 28.58 6.31
CA PRO A 54 -5.52 29.84 6.50
C PRO A 54 -5.12 30.13 7.95
N SER A 55 -5.77 29.49 8.93
CA SER A 55 -5.44 29.59 10.35
C SER A 55 -4.24 28.74 10.76
N VAL A 56 -3.77 27.84 9.89
CA VAL A 56 -2.66 26.90 10.17
C VAL A 56 -1.35 27.52 9.73
N LYS A 57 -0.31 27.41 10.56
CA LYS A 57 1.03 27.87 10.22
C LYS A 57 1.79 26.78 9.46
N PHE A 58 2.04 27.00 8.18
CA PHE A 58 2.83 26.08 7.35
C PHE A 58 4.30 26.50 7.30
N ILE A 59 5.20 25.53 7.51
CA ILE A 59 6.66 25.69 7.44
C ILE A 59 7.17 24.67 6.43
N VAL A 60 7.78 25.14 5.33
CA VAL A 60 8.24 24.26 4.25
C VAL A 60 9.76 24.05 4.33
N ASN A 61 10.19 22.80 4.39
CA ASN A 61 11.59 22.41 4.35
C ASN A 61 12.04 22.22 2.89
N LYS A 62 13.31 22.55 2.60
CA LYS A 62 13.91 22.37 1.26
C LYS A 62 14.24 20.91 0.95
N GLU A 63 14.32 20.07 1.98
CA GLU A 63 14.64 18.65 1.89
C GLU A 63 13.88 17.87 2.97
N ASN A 64 13.86 16.55 2.86
CA ASN A 64 13.28 15.69 3.90
C ASN A 64 14.28 15.54 5.05
N LEU A 65 14.05 16.28 6.13
CA LEU A 65 14.91 16.31 7.32
C LEU A 65 14.66 15.14 8.30
N GLY A 66 13.65 14.30 8.03
CA GLY A 66 13.20 13.27 8.95
C GLY A 66 12.21 13.80 9.99
N PHE A 67 11.70 12.89 10.82
CA PHE A 67 10.63 13.18 11.78
C PHE A 67 11.11 14.07 12.92
N ALA A 68 12.22 13.71 13.59
CA ALA A 68 12.74 14.45 14.75
C ALA A 68 13.05 15.92 14.43
N LYS A 69 13.79 16.17 13.35
CA LYS A 69 14.11 17.53 12.90
C LYS A 69 12.86 18.31 12.49
N GLY A 70 11.92 17.67 11.79
CA GLY A 70 10.64 18.28 11.43
C GLY A 70 9.86 18.73 12.68
N CYS A 71 9.75 17.85 13.68
CA CYS A 71 9.09 18.16 14.94
C CYS A 71 9.78 19.31 15.68
N ASN A 72 11.12 19.33 15.75
CA ASN A 72 11.86 20.39 16.41
C ASN A 72 11.71 21.75 15.71
N ARG A 73 11.64 21.78 14.37
CA ARG A 73 11.32 23.01 13.64
C ARG A 73 9.95 23.56 14.00
N GLY A 74 8.95 22.69 14.16
CA GLY A 74 7.62 23.10 14.62
C GLY A 74 7.62 23.53 16.08
N LEU A 75 8.34 22.82 16.95
CA LEU A 75 8.50 23.14 18.37
C LEU A 75 9.12 24.52 18.59
N ALA A 76 10.11 24.92 17.77
CA ALA A 76 10.75 26.23 17.86
C ALA A 76 9.77 27.40 17.68
N GLU A 77 8.68 27.17 16.93
CA GLU A 77 7.64 28.16 16.67
C GLU A 77 6.46 28.07 17.65
N ALA A 78 6.42 27.03 18.49
CA ALA A 78 5.29 26.69 19.33
C ALA A 78 5.26 27.48 20.66
N LYS A 79 4.11 28.06 20.98
CA LYS A 79 3.90 28.97 22.12
C LYS A 79 2.98 28.41 23.21
N GLY A 80 2.36 27.25 22.98
CA GLY A 80 1.43 26.59 23.89
C GLY A 80 2.09 26.10 25.18
N LYS A 81 1.32 26.08 26.26
CA LYS A 81 1.71 25.45 27.54
C LYS A 81 1.89 23.94 27.38
N PHE A 82 1.08 23.32 26.52
CA PHE A 82 1.21 21.93 26.10
C PHE A 82 1.62 21.89 24.63
N ILE A 83 2.53 20.98 24.30
CA ILE A 83 2.93 20.69 22.92
C ILE A 83 2.43 19.30 22.58
N LEU A 84 1.61 19.19 21.54
CA LEU A 84 1.17 17.91 20.99
C LEU A 84 1.92 17.64 19.69
N PHE A 85 2.74 16.60 19.67
CA PHE A 85 3.21 16.02 18.42
C PHE A 85 2.16 15.05 17.90
N LEU A 86 1.67 15.32 16.69
CA LEU A 86 0.60 14.56 16.06
C LEU A 86 1.00 14.15 14.65
N ASN A 87 0.76 12.88 14.33
CA ASN A 87 1.00 12.39 12.98
C ASN A 87 -0.06 12.91 11.99
N PRO A 88 0.30 13.16 10.72
CA PRO A 88 -0.62 13.69 9.70
C PRO A 88 -1.68 12.67 9.27
N ASP A 89 -1.51 11.39 9.59
CA ASP A 89 -2.44 10.30 9.26
C ASP A 89 -3.30 9.89 10.47
N THR A 90 -3.82 10.89 11.20
CA THR A 90 -4.64 10.70 12.40
C THR A 90 -6.01 11.39 12.30
N LEU A 91 -7.04 10.81 12.93
CA LEU A 91 -8.32 11.48 13.21
C LEU A 91 -8.52 11.56 14.71
N VAL A 92 -8.77 12.76 15.21
CA VAL A 92 -9.00 13.04 16.64
C VAL A 92 -10.47 13.35 16.92
N PRO A 93 -11.05 12.87 18.03
CA PRO A 93 -12.38 13.28 18.46
C PRO A 93 -12.36 14.70 19.02
N GLU A 94 -13.52 15.36 19.03
CA GLU A 94 -13.65 16.77 19.39
C GLU A 94 -13.22 17.09 20.83
N ASP A 95 -13.44 16.17 21.77
CA ASP A 95 -13.11 16.33 23.19
C ASP A 95 -11.70 15.85 23.55
N CYS A 96 -10.95 15.29 22.58
CA CYS A 96 -9.66 14.64 22.78
C CYS A 96 -8.66 15.50 23.55
N PHE A 97 -8.44 16.73 23.06
CA PHE A 97 -7.40 17.61 23.59
C PHE A 97 -7.78 18.16 24.96
N GLN A 98 -9.05 18.49 25.16
CA GLN A 98 -9.55 18.91 26.46
C GLN A 98 -9.33 17.81 27.50
N GLN A 99 -9.74 16.57 27.22
CA GLN A 99 -9.55 15.44 28.12
C GLN A 99 -8.07 15.19 28.45
N CYS A 100 -7.18 15.27 27.45
CA CYS A 100 -5.74 15.15 27.68
C CYS A 100 -5.21 16.28 28.57
N THR A 101 -5.62 17.53 28.35
CA THR A 101 -5.19 18.66 29.21
C THR A 101 -5.72 18.54 30.65
N CYS A 102 -6.94 18.02 30.84
CA CYS A 102 -7.50 17.74 32.16
C CYS A 102 -6.73 16.61 32.86
N PHE A 103 -6.24 15.60 32.14
CA PHE A 103 -5.43 14.53 32.71
C PHE A 103 -4.15 15.04 33.39
N PHE A 104 -3.49 16.06 32.82
CA PHE A 104 -2.32 16.68 33.45
C PHE A 104 -2.64 17.40 34.76
N ALA A 105 -3.89 17.82 34.98
CA ALA A 105 -4.31 18.44 36.23
C ALA A 105 -4.55 17.39 37.33
N SER A 106 -5.07 16.21 36.98
CA SER A 106 -5.27 15.10 37.93
C SER A 106 -4.00 14.32 38.26
N HIS A 107 -2.96 14.39 37.40
CA HIS A 107 -1.69 13.69 37.58
C HIS A 107 -0.50 14.66 37.44
N PRO A 108 -0.13 15.42 38.50
CA PRO A 108 0.88 16.47 38.42
C PRO A 108 2.28 16.01 37.99
N ASP A 109 2.65 14.76 38.28
CA ASP A 109 3.92 14.11 37.91
C ASP A 109 4.01 13.70 36.43
N THR A 110 2.91 13.84 35.68
CA THR A 110 2.85 13.59 34.24
C THR A 110 3.75 14.55 33.48
N GLY A 111 4.75 14.01 32.78
CA GLY A 111 5.57 14.71 31.82
C GLY A 111 4.99 14.67 30.42
N ALA A 112 4.51 13.49 30.01
CA ALA A 112 3.90 13.27 28.71
C ALA A 112 2.72 12.29 28.76
N VAL A 113 1.77 12.48 27.85
CA VAL A 113 0.58 11.66 27.65
C VAL A 113 0.54 11.17 26.21
N GLY A 114 0.43 9.86 26.03
CA GLY A 114 -0.04 9.25 24.78
C GLY A 114 -1.47 8.75 24.95
N ILE A 115 -2.07 8.31 23.85
CA ILE A 115 -3.51 8.00 23.80
C ILE A 115 -3.77 6.58 23.28
N LYS A 116 -4.97 6.06 23.55
CA LYS A 116 -5.49 4.87 22.86
C LYS A 116 -5.61 5.15 21.36
N MET A 117 -4.74 4.51 20.57
CA MET A 117 -4.82 4.56 19.12
C MET A 117 -5.48 3.31 18.56
N LEU A 118 -6.28 3.51 17.53
CA LEU A 118 -6.95 2.49 16.74
C LEU A 118 -6.43 2.55 15.30
N ASP A 119 -6.36 1.42 14.60
CA ASP A 119 -6.17 1.45 13.16
C ASP A 119 -7.46 1.92 12.46
N GLY A 120 -7.39 2.19 11.16
CA GLY A 120 -8.58 2.60 10.39
C GLY A 120 -9.72 1.57 10.40
N ARG A 121 -9.53 0.37 10.96
CA ARG A 121 -10.56 -0.67 11.12
C ARG A 121 -11.05 -0.79 12.57
N GLY A 122 -10.73 0.18 13.42
CA GLY A 122 -11.13 0.19 14.84
C GLY A 122 -10.34 -0.75 15.74
N ARG A 123 -9.28 -1.40 15.25
CA ARG A 123 -8.50 -2.33 16.07
C ARG A 123 -7.42 -1.61 16.86
N PHE A 124 -7.27 -1.97 18.12
CA PHE A 124 -6.24 -1.40 18.99
C PHE A 124 -4.82 -1.53 18.42
N LEU A 125 -4.11 -0.40 18.41
CA LEU A 125 -2.72 -0.30 18.00
C LEU A 125 -1.80 -0.52 19.20
N LYS A 126 -1.04 -1.62 19.17
CA LYS A 126 -0.13 -2.02 20.26
C LYS A 126 0.99 -1.03 20.55
N GLU A 127 1.29 -0.10 19.64
CA GLU A 127 2.25 0.97 19.86
C GLU A 127 1.73 2.09 20.78
N SER A 128 0.42 2.11 21.08
CA SER A 128 -0.16 3.07 22.04
C SER A 128 0.50 2.98 23.42
N LYS A 129 1.04 1.80 23.78
CA LYS A 129 1.76 1.57 25.02
C LYS A 129 2.94 0.62 24.80
N ARG A 130 4.13 1.05 25.20
CA ARG A 130 5.35 0.25 25.03
C ARG A 130 6.25 0.27 26.25
N ALA A 131 7.02 -0.80 26.40
CA ALA A 131 8.17 -0.85 27.28
C ALA A 131 9.44 -0.43 26.52
N PHE A 132 10.51 -0.08 27.24
CA PHE A 132 11.81 0.13 26.59
C PHE A 132 12.28 -1.12 25.84
N PRO A 133 12.91 -0.96 24.67
CA PRO A 133 13.48 -2.09 23.95
C PRO A 133 14.60 -2.74 24.76
N SER A 134 14.56 -4.06 24.89
CA SER A 134 15.57 -4.90 25.56
C SER A 134 16.01 -6.06 24.65
N PRO A 135 17.18 -6.69 24.87
CA PRO A 135 17.59 -7.86 24.09
C PRO A 135 16.56 -8.99 24.19
N ALA A 136 16.03 -9.22 25.39
CA ALA A 136 15.01 -10.24 25.65
C ALA A 136 13.74 -9.98 24.82
N THR A 137 13.23 -8.74 24.81
CA THR A 137 12.03 -8.40 24.02
C THR A 137 12.25 -8.56 22.51
N SER A 138 13.46 -8.28 22.01
CA SER A 138 13.81 -8.48 20.61
C SER A 138 13.84 -9.97 20.26
N LEU A 139 14.39 -10.81 21.14
CA LEU A 139 14.39 -12.27 20.97
C LEU A 139 12.96 -12.85 20.99
N TYR A 140 12.11 -12.43 21.92
CA TYR A 140 10.73 -12.91 21.99
C TYR A 140 9.93 -12.57 20.72
N LYS A 141 10.22 -11.42 20.11
CA LYS A 141 9.62 -11.04 18.83
C LYS A 141 10.17 -11.87 17.67
N LEU A 142 11.48 -12.10 17.63
CA LEU A 142 12.17 -12.88 16.59
C LEU A 142 11.66 -14.33 16.53
N PHE A 143 11.53 -14.99 17.69
CA PHE A 143 11.05 -16.37 17.79
C PHE A 143 9.52 -16.48 17.81
N GLY A 144 8.78 -15.38 17.60
CA GLY A 144 7.31 -15.39 17.58
C GLY A 144 6.64 -15.63 18.93
N LEU A 145 7.39 -15.70 20.04
CA LEU A 145 6.86 -15.89 21.39
C LEU A 145 5.89 -14.78 21.80
N SER A 146 6.13 -13.54 21.37
CA SER A 146 5.19 -12.44 21.62
C SER A 146 3.84 -12.61 20.90
N LYS A 147 3.81 -13.39 19.82
CA LYS A 147 2.58 -13.70 19.06
C LYS A 147 1.86 -14.89 19.67
N LEU A 148 2.60 -15.90 20.14
CA LEU A 148 2.06 -17.09 20.82
C LEU A 148 1.50 -16.74 22.21
N PHE A 149 2.15 -15.83 22.93
CA PHE A 149 1.77 -15.45 24.30
C PHE A 149 1.49 -13.93 24.42
N PRO A 150 0.44 -13.42 23.76
CA PRO A 150 0.21 -11.98 23.61
C PRO A 150 -0.15 -11.25 24.92
N ARG A 151 -0.58 -11.96 25.97
CA ARG A 151 -0.92 -11.41 27.29
C ARG A 151 0.15 -11.66 28.37
N SER A 152 1.27 -12.29 28.01
CA SER A 152 2.34 -12.59 28.98
C SER A 152 3.08 -11.33 29.40
N LYS A 153 3.26 -11.13 30.72
CA LYS A 153 4.14 -10.08 31.28
C LYS A 153 5.58 -10.19 30.78
N THR A 154 6.02 -11.39 30.43
CA THR A 154 7.38 -11.67 29.95
C THR A 154 7.45 -11.59 28.42
N PHE A 155 6.69 -12.44 27.72
CA PHE A 155 6.84 -12.59 26.27
C PHE A 155 6.22 -11.45 25.45
N ALA A 156 5.22 -10.74 26.00
CA ALA A 156 4.60 -9.57 25.38
C ALA A 156 5.02 -8.25 26.05
N LYS A 157 6.16 -8.24 26.78
CA LYS A 157 6.64 -7.08 27.55
C LYS A 157 6.76 -5.80 26.72
N TYR A 158 7.32 -5.86 25.52
CA TYR A 158 7.54 -4.66 24.69
C TYR A 158 6.26 -3.89 24.36
N HIS A 159 5.15 -4.58 24.17
CA HIS A 159 3.84 -3.97 23.89
C HIS A 159 2.92 -3.95 25.11
N LEU A 160 3.47 -4.24 26.29
CA LEU A 160 2.74 -4.29 27.56
C LEU A 160 1.40 -5.06 27.43
N GLY A 161 1.42 -6.19 26.74
CA GLY A 161 0.19 -6.90 26.34
C GLY A 161 -0.64 -7.48 27.49
N HIS A 162 -0.10 -7.43 28.70
CA HIS A 162 -0.77 -7.81 29.95
C HIS A 162 -1.62 -6.67 30.55
N LEU A 163 -1.41 -5.42 30.13
CA LEU A 163 -2.18 -4.27 30.60
C LEU A 163 -3.49 -4.16 29.82
N ASN A 164 -4.57 -3.75 30.48
CA ASN A 164 -5.85 -3.47 29.83
C ASN A 164 -5.73 -2.25 28.91
N GLU A 165 -6.35 -2.28 27.73
CA GLU A 165 -6.37 -1.15 26.79
C GLU A 165 -7.41 -0.08 27.17
N LYS A 166 -8.35 -0.39 28.08
CA LYS A 166 -9.42 0.51 28.53
C LYS A 166 -9.15 1.18 29.88
N GLU A 167 -7.92 1.10 30.35
CA GLU A 167 -7.49 1.68 31.63
C GLU A 167 -6.24 2.53 31.39
N ASP A 168 -6.07 3.56 32.20
CA ASP A 168 -4.89 4.41 32.16
C ASP A 168 -3.70 3.68 32.79
N HIS A 169 -2.51 3.82 32.19
CA HIS A 169 -1.31 3.14 32.67
C HIS A 169 -0.09 4.07 32.62
N GLU A 170 0.77 3.97 33.62
CA GLU A 170 2.16 4.43 33.49
C GLU A 170 2.89 3.49 32.52
N VAL A 171 3.60 4.06 31.54
CA VAL A 171 4.27 3.29 30.48
C VAL A 171 5.68 3.82 30.23
N ASP A 172 6.56 3.00 29.69
CA ASP A 172 7.93 3.46 29.45
C ASP A 172 8.00 4.42 28.27
N VAL A 173 7.34 4.04 27.17
CA VAL A 173 7.52 4.64 25.85
C VAL A 173 6.17 4.97 25.22
N LEU A 174 6.01 6.22 24.82
CA LEU A 174 4.90 6.71 24.03
C LEU A 174 5.26 6.68 22.53
N ALA A 175 4.27 6.64 21.66
CA ALA A 175 4.49 6.75 20.22
C ALA A 175 4.48 8.22 19.79
N GLY A 176 5.42 8.62 18.93
CA GLY A 176 5.43 9.97 18.35
C GLY A 176 4.19 10.32 17.50
N ALA A 177 3.32 9.34 17.22
CA ALA A 177 2.07 9.54 16.50
C ALA A 177 1.04 10.37 17.25
N PHE A 178 1.05 10.32 18.58
CA PHE A 178 0.29 11.19 19.46
C PHE A 178 1.06 11.27 20.79
N MET A 179 1.72 12.40 21.02
CA MET A 179 2.49 12.64 22.23
C MET A 179 2.27 14.09 22.70
N MET A 180 1.44 14.27 23.72
CA MET A 180 1.22 15.57 24.37
C MET A 180 2.19 15.71 25.54
N ILE A 181 2.92 16.82 25.61
CA ILE A 181 4.00 17.04 26.58
C ILE A 181 3.85 18.45 27.15
N LYS A 182 4.10 18.63 28.45
CA LYS A 182 4.19 19.97 29.04
C LYS A 182 5.42 20.69 28.47
N LYS A 183 5.27 21.98 28.11
CA LYS A 183 6.39 22.78 27.59
C LYS A 183 7.57 22.84 28.58
N GLU A 184 7.28 22.98 29.88
CA GLU A 184 8.32 22.97 30.95
C GLU A 184 9.17 21.68 30.98
N VAL A 185 8.60 20.55 30.54
CA VAL A 185 9.31 19.27 30.46
C VAL A 185 10.22 19.26 29.24
N LEU A 186 9.77 19.82 28.12
CA LEU A 186 10.60 20.00 26.92
C LEU A 186 11.72 21.02 27.15
N ASP A 187 11.49 22.05 27.95
CA ASP A 187 12.54 23.02 28.31
C ASP A 187 13.68 22.35 29.11
N LYS A 188 13.34 21.35 29.95
CA LYS A 188 14.32 20.56 30.71
C LYS A 188 14.99 19.45 29.91
N THR A 189 14.22 18.77 29.06
CA THR A 189 14.69 17.55 28.38
C THR A 189 15.23 17.83 26.99
N GLY A 190 14.85 18.94 26.37
CA GLY A 190 14.97 19.20 24.93
C GLY A 190 13.87 18.49 24.11
N GLY A 191 13.73 18.89 22.84
CA GLY A 191 12.83 18.23 21.88
C GLY A 191 13.28 16.82 21.48
N PHE A 192 12.91 16.38 20.27
CA PHE A 192 13.41 15.10 19.76
C PHE A 192 14.90 15.19 19.43
N ASP A 193 15.65 14.11 19.66
CA ASP A 193 17.07 14.09 19.28
C ASP A 193 17.20 13.92 17.76
N GLU A 194 17.80 14.92 17.11
CA GLU A 194 17.95 14.99 15.65
C GLU A 194 18.93 13.97 15.05
N VAL A 195 19.69 13.26 15.89
CA VAL A 195 20.47 12.09 15.46
C VAL A 195 19.55 10.98 14.94
N PHE A 196 18.31 10.92 15.43
CA PHE A 196 17.29 10.00 14.94
C PHE A 196 16.53 10.62 13.75
N PHE A 197 16.71 10.03 12.57
CA PHE A 197 15.90 10.40 11.42
C PHE A 197 14.44 9.95 11.58
N MET A 198 14.21 8.73 12.12
CA MET A 198 12.90 8.11 12.35
C MET A 198 13.01 6.83 13.21
N TYR A 199 11.93 6.45 13.91
CA TYR A 199 11.71 5.19 14.66
C TYR A 199 12.47 4.98 15.98
N GLY A 200 13.17 5.98 16.51
CA GLY A 200 13.83 5.88 17.82
C GLY A 200 13.81 7.15 18.64
N GLU A 201 13.46 8.26 18.01
CA GLU A 201 13.28 9.57 18.62
C GLU A 201 12.23 9.57 19.73
N ASP A 202 11.14 8.82 19.56
CA ASP A 202 10.06 8.71 20.55
C ASP A 202 10.50 7.90 21.78
N ILE A 203 11.29 6.85 21.58
CA ILE A 203 11.92 6.07 22.66
C ILE A 203 12.92 6.93 23.43
N ASP A 204 13.77 7.68 22.72
CA ASP A 204 14.77 8.57 23.31
C ASP A 204 14.14 9.68 24.15
N LEU A 205 13.13 10.38 23.62
CA LEU A 205 12.44 11.44 24.34
C LEU A 205 11.69 10.88 25.56
N SER A 206 10.97 9.76 25.40
CA SER A 206 10.28 9.10 26.52
C SER A 206 11.25 8.72 27.65
N TYR A 207 12.46 8.25 27.30
CA TYR A 207 13.51 7.95 28.27
C TYR A 207 14.04 9.20 28.98
N ARG A 208 14.30 10.29 28.23
CA ARG A 208 14.78 11.56 28.81
C ARG A 208 13.76 12.20 29.75
N ILE A 209 12.46 12.12 29.43
CA ILE A 209 11.38 12.58 30.31
C ILE A 209 11.41 11.85 31.65
N GLN A 210 11.54 10.52 31.63
CA GLN A 210 11.68 9.73 32.86
C GLN A 210 12.96 10.06 33.64
N LYS A 211 14.08 10.29 32.94
CA LYS A 211 15.33 10.70 33.59
C LYS A 211 15.27 12.08 34.23
N ALA A 212 14.39 12.96 33.75
CA ALA A 212 14.12 14.25 34.35
C ALA A 212 13.15 14.18 35.55
N GLY A 213 12.72 12.97 35.96
CA GLY A 213 11.87 12.76 37.14
C GLY A 213 10.36 12.82 36.85
N TYR A 214 9.96 12.87 35.58
CA TYR A 214 8.55 12.88 35.18
C TYR A 214 8.10 11.50 34.70
N LYS A 215 6.78 11.29 34.62
CA LYS A 215 6.21 10.03 34.12
C LYS A 215 5.58 10.17 32.74
N ASN A 216 5.56 9.06 32.01
CA ASN A 216 4.80 8.93 30.76
C ASN A 216 3.54 8.12 31.02
N TYR A 217 2.40 8.63 30.57
CA TYR A 217 1.10 7.99 30.77
C TYR A 217 0.44 7.62 29.44
N TYR A 218 -0.09 6.42 29.38
CA TYR A 218 -1.08 5.99 28.41
C TYR A 218 -2.46 6.37 28.92
N PHE A 219 -3.17 7.23 28.18
CA PHE A 219 -4.52 7.66 28.47
C PHE A 219 -5.55 6.91 27.61
N SER A 220 -6.53 6.31 28.28
CA SER A 220 -7.56 5.45 27.70
C SER A 220 -8.93 6.11 27.59
N GLY A 221 -9.12 7.28 28.22
CA GLY A 221 -10.40 7.99 28.26
C GLY A 221 -10.85 8.57 26.92
N SER A 222 -9.94 8.71 25.95
CA SER A 222 -10.23 9.07 24.56
C SER A 222 -9.54 8.12 23.60
N SER A 223 -10.01 8.06 22.35
CA SER A 223 -9.41 7.22 21.30
C SER A 223 -9.23 8.00 20.00
N VAL A 224 -8.12 7.78 19.31
CA VAL A 224 -7.84 8.36 17.99
C VAL A 224 -7.68 7.27 16.95
N ILE A 225 -8.01 7.56 15.70
CA ILE A 225 -7.66 6.68 14.58
C ILE A 225 -6.30 7.11 14.04
N HIS A 226 -5.42 6.16 13.79
CA HIS A 226 -4.13 6.35 13.14
C HIS A 226 -3.99 5.35 11.99
N PHE A 227 -3.99 5.85 10.76
CA PHE A 227 -4.02 5.02 9.54
C PHE A 227 -2.72 4.22 9.30
N LYS A 228 -1.63 4.58 9.99
CA LYS A 228 -0.40 3.81 10.22
C LYS A 228 0.22 3.16 8.98
N GLY A 229 1.22 3.83 8.44
CA GLY A 229 2.14 3.28 7.42
C GLY A 229 2.00 3.93 6.05
N GLU A 230 1.27 5.04 5.99
CA GLU A 230 1.02 5.81 4.78
C GLU A 230 2.31 6.42 4.20
N SER A 231 3.12 7.05 5.04
CA SER A 231 4.41 7.62 4.62
C SER A 231 5.55 6.59 4.56
N THR A 232 5.36 5.33 4.99
CA THR A 232 6.44 4.31 4.94
C THR A 232 5.95 2.89 4.70
N ARG A 233 6.39 2.31 3.57
CA ARG A 233 6.19 0.90 3.21
C ARG A 233 6.90 -0.04 4.19
N LYS A 234 6.15 -0.58 5.14
CA LYS A 234 6.62 -1.63 6.06
C LYS A 234 7.09 -2.86 5.29
N GLY A 235 8.18 -3.47 5.77
CA GLY A 235 8.77 -4.66 5.17
C GLY A 235 9.81 -4.39 4.07
N SER A 236 10.02 -3.12 3.69
CA SER A 236 11.20 -2.78 2.88
C SER A 236 12.48 -2.97 3.70
N MET A 237 13.56 -3.41 3.05
CA MET A 237 14.88 -3.52 3.69
C MET A 237 15.33 -2.17 4.29
N ASN A 238 14.94 -1.06 3.66
CA ASN A 238 15.22 0.29 4.15
C ASN A 238 14.51 0.58 5.48
N TYR A 239 13.22 0.25 5.63
CA TYR A 239 12.50 0.37 6.90
C TYR A 239 13.22 -0.40 8.01
N VAL A 240 13.56 -1.66 7.73
CA VAL A 240 14.24 -2.55 8.67
C VAL A 240 15.57 -1.92 9.10
N ARG A 241 16.41 -1.53 8.13
CA ARG A 241 17.70 -0.88 8.38
C ARG A 241 17.58 0.40 9.21
N MET A 242 16.61 1.26 8.92
CA MET A 242 16.38 2.51 9.67
C MET A 242 15.99 2.23 11.11
N PHE A 243 15.02 1.34 11.34
CA PHE A 243 14.60 0.93 12.68
C PHE A 243 15.78 0.40 13.50
N TYR A 244 16.60 -0.48 12.92
CA TYR A 244 17.76 -1.03 13.61
C TYR A 244 18.86 0.00 13.87
N LYS A 245 19.11 0.91 12.91
CA LYS A 245 20.04 2.03 13.11
C LYS A 245 19.60 2.87 14.30
N ALA A 246 18.30 3.20 14.38
CA ALA A 246 17.72 3.94 15.50
C ALA A 246 17.92 3.19 16.83
N MET A 247 17.61 1.89 16.90
CA MET A 247 17.82 1.12 18.14
C MET A 247 19.29 1.06 18.55
N SER A 248 20.23 0.94 17.60
CA SER A 248 21.66 0.94 17.89
C SER A 248 22.15 2.29 18.42
N ILE A 249 21.59 3.40 17.93
CA ILE A 249 21.88 4.76 18.46
C ILE A 249 21.36 4.86 19.89
N PHE A 250 20.09 4.50 20.13
CA PHE A 250 19.47 4.53 21.46
C PHE A 250 20.28 3.72 22.49
N VAL A 251 20.70 2.51 22.11
CA VAL A 251 21.47 1.64 23.00
C VAL A 251 22.84 2.23 23.33
N ARG A 252 23.55 2.75 22.34
CA ARG A 252 24.86 3.39 22.55
C ARG A 252 24.76 4.63 23.43
N LYS A 253 23.66 5.38 23.33
CA LYS A 253 23.43 6.60 24.10
C LYS A 253 23.09 6.33 25.57
N HIS A 254 22.24 5.32 25.83
CA HIS A 254 21.64 5.13 27.16
C HIS A 254 22.15 3.91 27.94
N TYR A 255 22.83 2.96 27.28
CA TYR A 255 23.40 1.78 27.94
C TYR A 255 24.93 1.79 27.87
N LYS A 256 25.59 1.47 28.99
CA LYS A 256 27.05 1.43 29.11
C LYS A 256 27.60 -0.01 29.12
N GLY A 257 28.83 -0.19 28.64
CA GLY A 257 29.64 -1.41 28.79
C GLY A 257 29.17 -2.63 27.97
N ASN A 258 29.50 -3.83 28.46
CA ASN A 258 29.29 -5.12 27.76
C ASN A 258 27.83 -5.39 27.36
N ARG A 259 26.86 -4.79 28.06
CA ARG A 259 25.42 -4.91 27.74
C ARG A 259 25.06 -4.26 26.41
N ALA A 260 25.72 -3.14 26.04
CA ALA A 260 25.50 -2.47 24.76
C ALA A 260 26.09 -3.30 23.60
N GLY A 261 27.24 -3.94 23.80
CA GLY A 261 27.85 -4.84 22.83
C GLY A 261 26.97 -6.06 22.52
N LEU A 262 26.52 -6.76 23.57
CA LEU A 262 25.65 -7.93 23.44
C LEU A 262 24.30 -7.57 22.77
N PHE A 263 23.71 -6.43 23.12
CA PHE A 263 22.48 -5.97 22.49
C PHE A 263 22.68 -5.73 20.99
N ASN A 264 23.73 -4.99 20.60
CA ASN A 264 24.02 -4.72 19.20
C ASN A 264 24.30 -6.01 18.41
N PHE A 265 25.01 -6.97 19.00
CA PHE A 265 25.24 -8.29 18.40
C PHE A 265 23.92 -9.05 18.16
N LEU A 266 23.04 -9.12 19.16
CA LEU A 266 21.73 -9.78 19.02
C LEU A 266 20.83 -9.08 18.01
N LEU A 267 20.88 -7.74 17.93
CA LEU A 267 20.20 -7.00 16.86
C LEU A 267 20.72 -7.36 15.48
N GLN A 268 22.05 -7.45 15.29
CA GLN A 268 22.65 -7.81 14.00
C GLN A 268 22.25 -9.21 13.55
N ILE A 269 22.20 -10.18 14.47
CA ILE A 269 21.65 -11.52 14.19
C ILE A 269 20.18 -11.43 13.78
N GLY A 270 19.35 -10.66 14.51
CA GLY A 270 17.95 -10.44 14.17
C GLY A 270 17.75 -9.80 12.78
N ILE A 271 18.64 -8.87 12.38
CA ILE A 271 18.67 -8.29 11.03
C ILE A 271 18.96 -9.36 9.99
N LEU A 272 20.04 -10.13 10.18
CA LEU A 272 20.48 -11.14 9.23
C LEU A 272 19.39 -12.19 9.03
N LEU A 273 18.81 -12.69 10.12
CA LEU A 273 17.71 -13.65 10.07
C LEU A 273 16.46 -13.06 9.39
N GLY A 274 16.08 -11.82 9.73
CA GLY A 274 14.97 -11.14 9.09
C GLY A 274 15.20 -10.89 7.59
N ALA A 275 16.43 -10.56 7.20
CA ALA A 275 16.84 -10.37 5.81
C ALA A 275 16.81 -11.69 5.03
N VAL A 276 17.31 -12.78 5.63
CA VAL A 276 17.24 -14.12 5.04
C VAL A 276 15.79 -14.57 4.87
N VAL A 277 14.94 -14.45 5.90
CA VAL A 277 13.52 -14.80 5.81
C VAL A 277 12.81 -13.96 4.74
N SER A 278 13.09 -12.66 4.67
CA SER A 278 12.52 -11.76 3.65
C SER A 278 13.01 -12.11 2.24
N ALA A 279 14.30 -12.36 2.06
CA ALA A 279 14.91 -12.74 0.79
C ALA A 279 14.38 -14.09 0.29
N THR A 280 14.30 -15.09 1.17
CA THR A 280 13.72 -16.40 0.89
C THR A 280 12.24 -16.27 0.53
N GLY A 281 11.46 -15.46 1.26
CA GLY A 281 10.06 -15.19 0.92
C GLY A 281 9.88 -14.51 -0.43
N HIS A 282 10.72 -13.53 -0.77
CA HIS A 282 10.71 -12.86 -2.08
C HIS A 282 11.13 -13.81 -3.22
N PHE A 283 12.14 -14.64 -2.99
CA PHE A 283 12.61 -15.64 -3.95
C PHE A 283 11.53 -16.69 -4.21
N ILE A 284 10.90 -17.23 -3.16
CA ILE A 284 9.79 -18.18 -3.27
C ILE A 284 8.61 -17.58 -4.05
N ARG A 285 8.25 -16.31 -3.79
CA ARG A 285 7.11 -15.69 -4.49
C ARG A 285 7.39 -15.36 -5.95
N ARG A 286 8.60 -14.89 -6.28
CA ARG A 286 8.92 -14.39 -7.64
C ARG A 286 9.44 -15.47 -8.58
N ILE A 287 10.20 -16.42 -8.06
CA ILE A 287 10.83 -17.50 -8.83
C ILE A 287 10.24 -18.85 -8.40
N GLY A 288 10.03 -19.05 -7.09
CA GLY A 288 9.52 -20.32 -6.57
C GLY A 288 8.14 -20.69 -7.10
N LEU A 289 7.17 -19.78 -7.13
CA LEU A 289 5.81 -20.09 -7.61
C LEU A 289 5.76 -20.51 -9.09
N PRO A 290 6.38 -19.78 -10.05
CA PRO A 290 6.48 -20.26 -11.43
C PRO A 290 7.21 -21.59 -11.56
N LEU A 291 8.29 -21.83 -10.78
CA LEU A 291 9.02 -23.11 -10.84
C LEU A 291 8.21 -24.28 -10.27
N ILE A 292 7.49 -24.06 -9.18
CA ILE A 292 6.60 -25.07 -8.60
C ILE A 292 5.48 -25.39 -9.58
N ASP A 293 4.86 -24.37 -10.18
CA ASP A 293 3.84 -24.58 -11.21
C ASP A 293 4.42 -25.32 -12.42
N ALA A 294 5.64 -24.99 -12.85
CA ALA A 294 6.32 -25.71 -13.93
C ALA A 294 6.46 -27.20 -13.61
N GLY A 295 6.90 -27.53 -12.40
CA GLY A 295 7.02 -28.90 -11.92
C GLY A 295 5.66 -29.61 -11.87
N ILE A 296 4.61 -28.93 -11.41
CA ILE A 296 3.25 -29.47 -11.38
C ILE A 296 2.73 -29.73 -12.79
N ILE A 297 2.90 -28.79 -13.72
CA ILE A 297 2.43 -28.93 -15.10
C ILE A 297 3.15 -30.10 -15.79
N LEU A 298 4.47 -30.20 -15.66
CA LEU A 298 5.25 -31.31 -16.20
C LEU A 298 4.80 -32.66 -15.61
N LEU A 299 4.61 -32.72 -14.29
CA LEU A 299 4.11 -33.91 -13.61
C LEU A 299 2.71 -34.29 -14.10
N SER A 300 1.81 -33.32 -14.28
CA SER A 300 0.45 -33.56 -14.77
C SER A 300 0.44 -34.12 -16.19
N PHE A 301 1.25 -33.58 -17.11
CA PHE A 301 1.39 -34.13 -18.46
C PHE A 301 2.01 -35.53 -18.46
N TRP A 302 3.00 -35.77 -17.62
CA TRP A 302 3.65 -37.08 -17.51
C TRP A 302 2.70 -38.14 -16.94
N LEU A 303 1.99 -37.84 -15.85
CA LEU A 303 0.96 -38.71 -15.28
C LEU A 303 -0.16 -38.98 -16.29
N MET A 304 -0.65 -37.93 -16.96
CA MET A 304 -1.70 -38.09 -17.96
C MET A 304 -1.22 -38.95 -19.12
N LYS A 305 0.02 -38.77 -19.60
CA LYS A 305 0.60 -39.63 -20.62
C LYS A 305 0.63 -41.09 -20.19
N ASN A 306 0.98 -41.39 -18.94
CA ASN A 306 1.02 -42.76 -18.45
C ASN A 306 -0.39 -43.36 -18.37
N VAL A 307 -1.37 -42.61 -17.85
CA VAL A 307 -2.77 -43.04 -17.85
C VAL A 307 -3.28 -43.29 -19.27
N TRP A 308 -3.00 -42.36 -20.19
CA TRP A 308 -3.44 -42.46 -21.58
C TRP A 308 -2.81 -43.66 -22.29
N ALA A 309 -1.52 -43.90 -22.07
CA ALA A 309 -0.78 -45.01 -22.66
C ALA A 309 -1.18 -46.36 -22.05
N THR A 310 -1.55 -46.44 -20.77
CA THR A 310 -1.93 -47.72 -20.16
C THR A 310 -3.39 -48.09 -20.41
N TRP A 311 -4.30 -47.11 -20.34
CA TRP A 311 -5.75 -47.40 -20.24
C TRP A 311 -6.57 -46.94 -21.44
N VAL A 312 -6.12 -45.93 -22.19
CA VAL A 312 -6.93 -45.32 -23.27
C VAL A 312 -6.42 -45.75 -24.65
N ARG A 313 -5.11 -45.77 -24.84
CA ARG A 313 -4.45 -46.17 -26.10
C ARG A 313 -3.20 -47.02 -25.82
N PRO A 314 -3.37 -48.27 -25.36
CA PRO A 314 -2.26 -49.20 -25.10
C PRO A 314 -1.45 -49.55 -26.35
N GLU A 315 -2.09 -49.53 -27.51
CA GLU A 315 -1.49 -49.84 -28.82
C GLU A 315 -0.55 -48.73 -29.36
N THR A 316 -0.55 -47.53 -28.74
CA THR A 316 0.17 -46.37 -29.27
C THR A 316 1.52 -46.18 -28.57
N GLU A 317 2.61 -46.39 -29.30
CA GLU A 317 3.96 -46.03 -28.83
C GLU A 317 4.22 -44.53 -29.03
N TYR A 318 4.45 -43.82 -27.93
CA TYR A 318 4.79 -42.40 -27.96
C TYR A 318 6.31 -42.23 -28.03
N GLU A 319 6.80 -41.55 -29.06
CA GLU A 319 8.22 -41.27 -29.19
C GLU A 319 8.72 -40.42 -28.01
N GLN A 320 9.64 -40.98 -27.23
CA GLN A 320 10.09 -40.38 -25.98
C GLN A 320 10.77 -39.02 -26.21
N ARG A 321 11.55 -38.90 -27.30
CA ARG A 321 12.21 -37.64 -27.68
C ARG A 321 11.20 -36.51 -27.89
N LEU A 322 10.13 -36.78 -28.63
CA LEU A 322 9.07 -35.80 -28.89
C LEU A 322 8.44 -35.29 -27.59
N LEU A 323 8.18 -36.18 -26.62
CA LEU A 323 7.60 -35.79 -25.33
C LEU A 323 8.55 -34.92 -24.48
N TRP A 324 9.85 -35.22 -24.51
CA TRP A 324 10.88 -34.41 -23.83
C TRP A 324 11.01 -32.99 -24.38
N PHE A 325 10.60 -32.74 -25.62
CA PHE A 325 10.50 -31.39 -26.17
C PHE A 325 9.12 -30.77 -25.96
N ALA A 326 8.06 -31.53 -26.24
CA ALA A 326 6.68 -31.03 -26.19
C ALA A 326 6.25 -30.60 -24.79
N PHE A 327 6.50 -31.42 -23.75
CA PHE A 327 6.03 -31.11 -22.39
C PHE A 327 6.70 -29.86 -21.79
N PRO A 328 8.04 -29.67 -21.91
CA PRO A 328 8.66 -28.41 -21.53
C PRO A 328 8.16 -27.23 -22.36
N ALA A 329 7.99 -27.37 -23.67
CA ALA A 329 7.46 -26.30 -24.52
C ALA A 329 6.05 -25.87 -24.10
N TYR A 330 5.16 -26.83 -23.83
CA TYR A 330 3.81 -26.57 -23.33
C TYR A 330 3.85 -25.92 -21.96
N THR A 331 4.70 -26.42 -21.06
CA THR A 331 4.89 -25.85 -19.72
C THR A 331 5.31 -24.39 -19.80
N VAL A 332 6.32 -24.06 -20.63
CA VAL A 332 6.75 -22.68 -20.86
C VAL A 332 5.58 -21.83 -21.39
N PHE A 333 4.77 -22.36 -22.30
CA PHE A 333 3.62 -21.64 -22.82
C PHE A 333 2.54 -21.38 -21.75
N TYR A 334 2.23 -22.36 -20.89
CA TYR A 334 1.33 -22.16 -19.74
C TYR A 334 1.87 -21.11 -18.78
N LEU A 335 3.17 -21.15 -18.46
CA LEU A 335 3.79 -20.16 -17.57
C LEU A 335 3.74 -18.75 -18.17
N LEU A 336 3.92 -18.61 -19.49
CA LEU A 336 3.77 -17.34 -20.19
C LEU A 336 2.33 -16.83 -20.12
N ALA A 337 1.35 -17.70 -20.43
CA ALA A 337 -0.07 -17.34 -20.32
C ALA A 337 -0.45 -16.93 -18.89
N ALA A 338 0.02 -17.68 -17.89
CA ALA A 338 -0.17 -17.38 -16.47
C ALA A 338 0.49 -16.04 -16.06
N TYR A 339 1.70 -15.78 -16.54
CA TYR A 339 2.39 -14.51 -16.30
C TYR A 339 1.63 -13.31 -16.88
N PHE A 340 1.16 -13.40 -18.14
CA PHE A 340 0.41 -12.31 -18.77
C PHE A 340 -0.96 -12.11 -18.13
N ALA A 341 -1.64 -13.20 -17.75
CA ALA A 341 -2.89 -13.13 -17.00
C ALA A 341 -2.71 -12.54 -15.58
N GLY A 342 -1.48 -12.47 -15.05
CA GLY A 342 -1.21 -11.93 -13.72
C GLY A 342 -1.29 -12.95 -12.58
N LEU A 343 -1.23 -14.25 -12.88
CA LEU A 343 -1.30 -15.32 -11.86
C LEU A 343 -0.22 -15.20 -10.77
N TYR A 344 0.92 -14.59 -11.12
CA TYR A 344 2.08 -14.39 -10.24
C TYR A 344 2.18 -12.97 -9.67
N ASP A 345 1.11 -12.18 -9.78
CA ASP A 345 1.07 -10.85 -9.17
C ASP A 345 0.99 -10.92 -7.64
N LYS A 346 1.10 -9.75 -6.99
CA LYS A 346 1.09 -9.62 -5.53
C LYS A 346 -0.13 -10.31 -4.89
N TRP A 347 -1.26 -10.33 -5.59
CA TRP A 347 -2.52 -10.90 -5.12
C TRP A 347 -2.95 -12.02 -6.04
N TYR A 348 -3.19 -13.18 -5.47
CA TYR A 348 -3.76 -14.29 -6.22
C TYR A 348 -5.26 -14.05 -6.41
N LYS A 349 -5.74 -14.15 -7.65
CA LYS A 349 -7.17 -14.35 -7.92
C LYS A 349 -7.41 -15.56 -8.83
N ARG A 350 -8.52 -16.23 -8.57
CA ARG A 350 -8.85 -17.54 -9.16
C ARG A 350 -9.22 -17.39 -10.64
N SER A 351 -9.80 -16.26 -11.00
CA SER A 351 -10.11 -15.88 -12.38
C SER A 351 -8.88 -15.94 -13.30
N GLU A 352 -7.71 -15.51 -12.82
CA GLU A 352 -6.45 -15.49 -13.57
C GLU A 352 -5.95 -16.90 -13.83
N LEU A 353 -6.11 -17.81 -12.87
CA LEU A 353 -5.76 -19.23 -13.07
C LEU A 353 -6.66 -19.86 -14.13
N VAL A 354 -7.98 -19.62 -14.03
CA VAL A 354 -8.96 -20.15 -14.97
C VAL A 354 -8.71 -19.60 -16.38
N SER A 355 -8.59 -18.28 -16.52
CA SER A 355 -8.42 -17.63 -17.82
C SER A 355 -7.09 -18.00 -18.48
N SER A 356 -5.97 -18.01 -17.73
CA SER A 356 -4.67 -18.42 -18.26
C SER A 356 -4.65 -19.88 -18.69
N THR A 357 -5.23 -20.78 -17.89
CA THR A 357 -5.29 -22.20 -18.23
C THR A 357 -6.14 -22.42 -19.47
N LEU A 358 -7.34 -21.85 -19.54
CA LEU A 358 -8.23 -21.98 -20.70
C LEU A 358 -7.58 -21.40 -21.96
N PHE A 359 -7.04 -20.19 -21.87
CA PHE A 359 -6.33 -19.54 -22.98
C PHE A 359 -5.16 -20.39 -23.48
N ALA A 360 -4.30 -20.85 -22.57
CA ALA A 360 -3.17 -21.69 -22.93
C ALA A 360 -3.60 -23.00 -23.60
N THR A 361 -4.62 -23.65 -23.06
CA THR A 361 -5.13 -24.93 -23.56
C THR A 361 -5.72 -24.79 -24.96
N ILE A 362 -6.55 -23.76 -25.19
CA ILE A 362 -7.19 -23.51 -26.49
C ILE A 362 -6.14 -23.21 -27.56
N ILE A 363 -5.18 -22.32 -27.26
CA ILE A 363 -4.13 -21.95 -28.22
C ILE A 363 -3.22 -23.15 -28.50
N LEU A 364 -2.84 -23.93 -27.49
CA LEU A 364 -2.04 -25.13 -27.71
C LEU A 364 -2.81 -26.18 -28.52
N LEU A 365 -4.11 -26.39 -28.28
CA LEU A 365 -4.93 -27.30 -29.09
C LEU A 365 -5.02 -26.85 -30.56
N ALA A 366 -5.16 -25.54 -30.79
CA ALA A 366 -5.19 -24.96 -32.12
C ALA A 366 -3.82 -25.09 -32.83
N ALA A 367 -2.73 -24.72 -32.15
CA ALA A 367 -1.37 -24.86 -32.68
C ALA A 367 -1.05 -26.34 -32.96
N TYR A 368 -1.42 -27.22 -32.04
CA TYR A 368 -1.28 -28.67 -32.18
C TYR A 368 -2.06 -29.22 -33.37
N ALA A 369 -3.22 -28.65 -33.69
CA ALA A 369 -4.00 -29.05 -34.86
C ALA A 369 -3.31 -28.72 -36.19
N LEU A 370 -2.41 -27.72 -36.20
CA LEU A 370 -1.64 -27.32 -37.37
C LEU A 370 -0.32 -28.09 -37.53
N LEU A 371 0.06 -28.93 -36.54
CA LEU A 371 1.30 -29.70 -36.60
C LEU A 371 1.20 -30.88 -37.59
N PRO A 372 2.30 -31.24 -38.28
CA PRO A 372 2.38 -32.46 -39.09
C PRO A 372 2.04 -33.73 -38.29
N GLU A 373 1.49 -34.76 -38.94
CA GLU A 373 1.12 -36.03 -38.27
C GLU A 373 2.27 -36.70 -37.53
N SER A 374 3.48 -36.62 -38.08
CA SER A 374 4.69 -37.23 -37.49
C SER A 374 5.08 -36.68 -36.12
N VAL A 375 4.61 -35.47 -35.77
CA VAL A 375 4.92 -34.80 -34.50
C VAL A 375 3.68 -34.66 -33.61
N ARG A 376 2.56 -35.28 -34.00
CA ARG A 376 1.32 -35.32 -33.23
C ARG A 376 1.25 -36.64 -32.44
N PHE A 377 1.00 -36.52 -31.15
CA PHE A 377 0.53 -37.60 -30.27
C PHE A 377 -1.01 -37.54 -30.07
N SER A 378 -1.49 -37.52 -28.83
CA SER A 378 -2.91 -37.40 -28.49
C SER A 378 -3.31 -36.01 -27.99
N ARG A 379 -4.34 -35.41 -28.60
CA ARG A 379 -5.03 -34.20 -28.09
C ARG A 379 -5.62 -34.41 -26.69
N GLY A 380 -5.99 -35.65 -26.35
CA GLY A 380 -6.49 -36.00 -25.02
C GLY A 380 -5.43 -35.81 -23.93
N ILE A 381 -4.17 -36.15 -24.20
CA ILE A 381 -3.07 -35.90 -23.26
C ILE A 381 -2.92 -34.39 -23.01
N LEU A 382 -3.05 -33.58 -24.06
CA LEU A 382 -2.99 -32.13 -23.95
C LEU A 382 -4.15 -31.57 -23.09
N LEU A 383 -5.38 -31.95 -23.42
CA LEU A 383 -6.58 -31.47 -22.73
C LEU A 383 -6.63 -31.95 -21.27
N PHE A 384 -6.55 -33.26 -21.02
CA PHE A 384 -6.67 -33.80 -19.66
C PHE A 384 -5.42 -33.53 -18.80
N GLY A 385 -4.23 -33.42 -19.41
CA GLY A 385 -3.03 -32.98 -18.72
C GLY A 385 -3.16 -31.55 -18.21
N SER A 386 -3.73 -30.65 -19.02
CA SER A 386 -4.04 -29.29 -18.60
C SER A 386 -5.08 -29.21 -17.47
N LEU A 387 -6.12 -30.05 -17.52
CA LEU A 387 -7.15 -30.12 -16.49
C LEU A 387 -6.57 -30.60 -15.16
N LEU A 388 -5.69 -31.60 -15.21
CA LEU A 388 -5.00 -32.12 -14.04
C LEU A 388 -4.04 -31.08 -13.43
N ALA A 389 -3.30 -30.36 -14.28
CA ALA A 389 -2.43 -29.27 -13.83
C ALA A 389 -3.23 -28.16 -13.13
N PHE A 390 -4.38 -27.76 -13.71
CA PHE A 390 -5.29 -26.79 -13.10
C PHE A 390 -5.76 -27.24 -11.71
N LEU A 391 -6.12 -28.52 -11.55
CA LEU A 391 -6.58 -29.06 -10.28
C LEU A 391 -5.47 -29.05 -9.22
N PHE A 392 -4.27 -29.52 -9.56
CA PHE A 392 -3.13 -29.52 -8.64
C PHE A 392 -2.68 -28.11 -8.25
N ILE A 393 -2.60 -27.18 -9.21
CA ILE A 393 -2.29 -25.78 -8.92
C ILE A 393 -3.39 -25.17 -8.03
N SER A 394 -4.66 -25.45 -8.29
CA SER A 394 -5.77 -24.96 -7.46
C SER A 394 -5.66 -25.43 -6.00
N ILE A 395 -5.34 -26.71 -5.77
CA ILE A 395 -5.13 -27.28 -4.43
C ILE A 395 -3.93 -26.63 -3.75
N LEU A 396 -2.79 -26.50 -4.46
CA LEU A 396 -1.61 -25.83 -3.92
C LEU A 396 -1.94 -24.39 -3.49
N ARG A 397 -2.65 -23.64 -4.34
CA ARG A 397 -3.04 -22.25 -4.03
C ARG A 397 -3.96 -22.18 -2.81
N TRP A 398 -4.90 -23.11 -2.68
CA TRP A 398 -5.76 -23.21 -1.49
C TRP A 398 -4.94 -23.41 -0.19
N ILE A 399 -3.95 -24.31 -0.21
CA ILE A 399 -3.03 -24.54 0.92
C ILE A 399 -2.20 -23.28 1.24
N LEU A 400 -1.64 -22.64 0.22
CA LEU A 400 -0.78 -21.46 0.38
C LEU A 400 -1.55 -20.22 0.90
N ILE A 401 -2.83 -20.09 0.54
CA ILE A 401 -3.72 -19.04 1.08
C ILE A 401 -4.04 -19.33 2.54
N ARG A 402 -4.42 -20.57 2.88
CA ARG A 402 -4.73 -20.97 4.27
C ARG A 402 -3.54 -20.84 5.21
N SER A 403 -2.32 -21.05 4.72
CA SER A 403 -1.07 -20.86 5.47
C SER A 403 -0.56 -19.42 5.49
N ALA A 404 -1.30 -18.46 4.90
CA ALA A 404 -0.94 -17.05 4.78
C ALA A 404 0.40 -16.78 4.06
N VAL A 405 0.89 -17.75 3.27
CA VAL A 405 2.07 -17.59 2.42
C VAL A 405 1.74 -16.77 1.18
N LEU A 406 0.57 -17.01 0.58
CA LEU A 406 -0.02 -16.23 -0.49
C LEU A 406 -1.18 -15.39 0.05
N SER A 407 -1.25 -14.13 -0.39
CA SER A 407 -2.43 -13.29 -0.17
C SER A 407 -3.39 -13.46 -1.33
N SER A 408 -4.60 -13.95 -1.07
CA SER A 408 -5.71 -13.89 -2.02
C SER A 408 -6.41 -12.55 -1.92
N ASN A 409 -6.95 -12.10 -3.05
CA ASN A 409 -7.60 -10.81 -3.18
C ASN A 409 -9.08 -10.81 -2.74
N GLU A 410 -9.49 -11.68 -1.81
CA GLU A 410 -10.89 -11.71 -1.33
C GLU A 410 -11.40 -10.34 -0.81
N HIS A 411 -10.50 -9.38 -0.59
CA HIS A 411 -10.80 -8.02 -0.12
C HIS A 411 -10.61 -6.90 -1.15
N ARG A 412 -10.31 -7.21 -2.42
CA ARG A 412 -10.27 -6.22 -3.51
C ARG A 412 -11.06 -6.74 -4.71
N GLU A 413 -12.21 -7.37 -4.45
CA GLU A 413 -13.27 -7.35 -5.45
C GLU A 413 -13.51 -5.87 -5.76
N GLU A 414 -13.27 -5.50 -7.00
CA GLU A 414 -13.41 -4.17 -7.59
C GLU A 414 -14.85 -3.60 -7.46
N ASN A 415 -15.73 -4.31 -6.75
CA ASN A 415 -17.13 -3.98 -6.50
C ASN A 415 -17.51 -4.30 -5.05
N ALA A 416 -16.78 -3.77 -4.05
CA ALA A 416 -17.30 -3.83 -2.70
C ALA A 416 -18.63 -3.06 -2.67
N ASN A 417 -19.69 -3.75 -2.26
CA ASN A 417 -20.96 -3.15 -1.95
C ASN A 417 -20.74 -2.14 -0.82
N THR A 418 -20.93 -0.87 -1.14
CA THR A 418 -20.58 0.26 -0.28
C THR A 418 -21.85 0.90 0.25
N LEU A 419 -21.89 1.16 1.54
CA LEU A 419 -22.91 2.01 2.15
C LEU A 419 -22.25 3.30 2.65
N ILE A 420 -23.00 4.40 2.56
CA ILE A 420 -22.54 5.70 3.00
C ILE A 420 -23.36 6.11 4.21
N VAL A 421 -22.70 6.36 5.33
CA VAL A 421 -23.33 6.80 6.58
C VAL A 421 -23.32 8.32 6.61
N GLY A 422 -24.51 8.94 6.64
CA GLY A 422 -24.65 10.39 6.64
C GLY A 422 -26.06 10.88 6.33
N SER A 423 -26.18 12.20 6.23
CA SER A 423 -27.38 12.92 5.77
C SER A 423 -27.61 12.72 4.27
N PRO A 424 -28.82 13.03 3.76
CA PRO A 424 -29.12 12.98 2.33
C PRO A 424 -28.19 13.85 1.47
N GLU A 425 -27.72 14.98 2.00
CA GLU A 425 -26.84 15.90 1.27
C GLU A 425 -25.40 15.38 1.22
N GLU A 426 -24.85 14.93 2.36
CA GLU A 426 -23.53 14.29 2.43
C GLU A 426 -23.46 13.04 1.53
N TYR A 427 -24.56 12.27 1.45
CA TYR A 427 -24.66 11.13 0.54
C TYR A 427 -24.52 11.53 -0.93
N LYS A 428 -25.20 12.60 -1.35
CA LYS A 428 -25.11 13.12 -2.73
C LYS A 428 -23.69 13.61 -3.03
N GLN A 429 -23.09 14.37 -2.12
CA GLN A 429 -21.74 14.92 -2.28
C GLN A 429 -20.70 13.80 -2.39
N THR A 430 -20.75 12.83 -1.48
CA THR A 430 -19.83 11.67 -1.48
C THR A 430 -19.98 10.84 -2.74
N THR A 431 -21.23 10.59 -3.18
CA THR A 431 -21.51 9.86 -4.43
C THR A 431 -20.99 10.61 -5.65
N ALA A 432 -21.17 11.93 -5.70
CA ALA A 432 -20.63 12.76 -6.78
C ALA A 432 -19.10 12.72 -6.82
N LEU A 433 -18.44 12.82 -5.67
CA LEU A 433 -16.98 12.74 -5.56
C LEU A 433 -16.43 11.38 -6.04
N ILE A 434 -17.05 10.27 -5.63
CA ILE A 434 -16.67 8.92 -6.08
C ILE A 434 -16.81 8.80 -7.61
N LYS A 435 -17.91 9.33 -8.17
CA LYS A 435 -18.17 9.32 -9.62
C LYS A 435 -17.17 10.18 -10.39
N GLU A 436 -16.85 11.38 -9.88
CA GLU A 436 -15.86 12.28 -10.47
C GLU A 436 -14.45 11.70 -10.43
N ALA A 437 -14.10 10.96 -9.37
CA ALA A 437 -12.84 10.22 -9.27
C ALA A 437 -12.76 9.01 -10.22
N GLY A 438 -13.82 8.71 -10.98
CA GLY A 438 -13.85 7.60 -11.94
C GLY A 438 -13.88 6.22 -11.29
N LEU A 439 -14.22 6.13 -10.01
CA LEU A 439 -14.32 4.85 -9.32
C LEU A 439 -15.63 4.14 -9.66
N GLN A 440 -15.54 2.85 -9.96
CA GLN A 440 -16.70 1.98 -10.20
C GLN A 440 -17.17 1.33 -8.90
N GLU A 441 -17.34 2.11 -7.83
CA GLU A 441 -17.86 1.57 -6.57
C GLU A 441 -19.37 1.32 -6.66
N LYS A 442 -19.81 0.14 -6.19
CA LYS A 442 -21.22 -0.22 -6.13
C LYS A 442 -21.84 0.31 -4.84
N ILE A 443 -22.35 1.54 -4.89
CA ILE A 443 -23.05 2.17 -3.77
C ILE A 443 -24.46 1.56 -3.66
N LEU A 444 -24.73 0.86 -2.55
CA LEU A 444 -26.02 0.24 -2.28
C LEU A 444 -27.05 1.23 -1.73
N GLY A 445 -26.59 2.28 -1.06
CA GLY A 445 -27.44 3.34 -0.52
C GLY A 445 -26.88 4.00 0.73
N ARG A 446 -27.74 4.76 1.39
CA ARG A 446 -27.41 5.57 2.57
C ARG A 446 -27.85 4.88 3.86
N VAL A 447 -27.03 4.99 4.90
CA VAL A 447 -27.36 4.62 6.28
C VAL A 447 -27.64 5.90 7.07
N ALA A 448 -28.80 5.98 7.69
CA ALA A 448 -29.20 7.13 8.50
C ALA A 448 -28.43 7.17 9.83
N VAL A 449 -28.15 8.38 10.26
CA VAL A 449 -27.56 8.68 11.57
C VAL A 449 -28.62 8.65 12.67
N GLU A 450 -29.85 9.06 12.35
CA GLU A 450 -31.00 9.16 13.27
C GLU A 450 -32.10 8.16 12.87
N GLU A 451 -32.95 7.75 13.82
CA GLU A 451 -33.87 6.60 13.67
C GLU A 451 -34.99 6.78 12.63
N ASN A 452 -35.40 8.02 12.32
CA ASN A 452 -36.67 8.31 11.62
C ASN A 452 -36.55 8.62 10.12
N ASP A 453 -35.60 8.01 9.41
CA ASP A 453 -35.39 8.29 7.98
C ASP A 453 -35.77 7.09 7.09
N HIS A 454 -37.00 7.09 6.59
CA HIS A 454 -37.53 6.05 5.70
C HIS A 454 -36.85 5.98 4.33
N ALA A 455 -36.07 7.00 3.94
CA ALA A 455 -35.32 7.01 2.69
C ALA A 455 -33.92 6.38 2.84
N ALA A 456 -33.53 5.98 4.04
CA ALA A 456 -32.29 5.26 4.30
C ALA A 456 -32.50 3.74 4.24
N VAL A 457 -31.45 3.04 3.83
CA VAL A 457 -31.42 1.58 3.73
C VAL A 457 -31.34 0.92 5.11
N GLY A 458 -30.89 1.66 6.12
CA GLY A 458 -30.82 1.23 7.50
C GLY A 458 -30.35 2.35 8.42
N ASN A 459 -30.13 2.03 9.70
CA ASN A 459 -29.71 2.98 10.73
C ASN A 459 -28.37 2.55 11.35
N LEU A 460 -27.51 3.53 11.67
CA LEU A 460 -26.20 3.30 12.25
C LEU A 460 -26.23 2.53 13.58
N GLN A 461 -27.24 2.73 14.43
CA GLN A 461 -27.39 2.02 15.70
C GLN A 461 -27.71 0.54 15.51
N LYS A 462 -28.28 0.17 14.36
CA LYS A 462 -28.64 -1.21 13.97
C LYS A 462 -27.75 -1.74 12.84
N ILE A 463 -26.50 -1.25 12.77
CA ILE A 463 -25.57 -1.62 11.70
C ILE A 463 -25.26 -3.12 11.67
N ASP A 464 -25.27 -3.79 12.83
CA ASP A 464 -25.05 -5.24 12.91
C ASP A 464 -26.24 -6.01 12.32
N GLU A 465 -27.48 -5.59 12.57
CA GLU A 465 -28.68 -6.16 11.91
C GLU A 465 -28.66 -5.91 10.40
N LEU A 466 -28.19 -4.73 9.99
CA LEU A 466 -28.03 -4.38 8.58
C LEU A 466 -27.01 -5.29 7.89
N SER A 467 -25.94 -5.67 8.59
CA SER A 467 -24.91 -6.57 8.06
C SER A 467 -25.44 -7.99 7.77
N LEU A 468 -26.52 -8.39 8.45
CA LEU A 468 -27.19 -9.68 8.22
C LEU A 468 -28.13 -9.66 7.01
N SER A 469 -28.73 -8.50 6.72
CA SER A 469 -29.73 -8.34 5.65
C SER A 469 -29.13 -7.85 4.33
N ILE A 470 -28.02 -7.10 4.39
CA ILE A 470 -27.41 -6.47 3.22
C ILE A 470 -25.93 -6.86 3.14
N PRO A 471 -25.48 -7.47 2.03
CA PRO A 471 -24.11 -7.94 1.87
C PRO A 471 -23.16 -6.78 1.51
N PHE A 472 -23.03 -5.78 2.38
CA PHE A 472 -22.05 -4.71 2.23
C PHE A 472 -20.70 -5.13 2.81
N ARG A 473 -19.61 -4.60 2.23
CA ARG A 473 -18.22 -4.85 2.70
C ARG A 473 -17.46 -3.57 2.99
N GLU A 474 -18.07 -2.42 2.73
CA GLU A 474 -17.46 -1.12 2.93
C GLU A 474 -18.47 -0.09 3.47
N LEU A 475 -18.00 0.72 4.42
CA LEU A 475 -18.70 1.85 4.99
C LEU A 475 -17.89 3.12 4.79
N ILE A 476 -18.54 4.16 4.25
CA ILE A 476 -18.00 5.52 4.21
C ILE A 476 -18.71 6.33 5.28
N PHE A 477 -17.99 6.76 6.31
CA PHE A 477 -18.50 7.68 7.33
C PHE A 477 -18.33 9.12 6.84
N CYS A 478 -19.45 9.80 6.64
CA CYS A 478 -19.45 11.24 6.39
C CYS A 478 -19.45 11.95 7.74
N GLU A 479 -18.45 12.80 7.95
CA GLU A 479 -18.38 13.68 9.10
C GLU A 479 -19.06 15.01 8.73
N GLY A 480 -19.85 15.55 9.66
CA GLY A 480 -20.76 16.67 9.44
C GLY A 480 -21.92 16.56 10.43
N VAL A 481 -22.97 15.81 10.07
CA VAL A 481 -24.02 15.41 11.05
C VAL A 481 -23.47 14.47 12.12
N LEU A 482 -22.58 13.56 11.72
CA LEU A 482 -21.79 12.78 12.66
C LEU A 482 -20.53 13.55 13.07
N SER A 483 -20.27 13.60 14.37
CA SER A 483 -18.99 14.06 14.91
C SER A 483 -17.90 13.00 14.76
N PHE A 484 -16.63 13.40 14.74
CA PHE A 484 -15.50 12.48 14.74
C PHE A 484 -15.55 11.55 15.96
N SER A 485 -15.97 12.04 17.14
CA SER A 485 -16.17 11.22 18.33
C SER A 485 -17.18 10.08 18.11
N LYS A 486 -18.35 10.38 17.54
CA LYS A 486 -19.36 9.35 17.21
C LYS A 486 -18.86 8.37 16.16
N ILE A 487 -18.13 8.85 15.15
CA ILE A 487 -17.53 8.00 14.12
C ILE A 487 -16.53 7.02 14.75
N ILE A 488 -15.59 7.51 15.56
CA ILE A 488 -14.58 6.67 16.22
C ILE A 488 -15.22 5.66 17.18
N GLN A 489 -16.33 6.03 17.84
CA GLN A 489 -17.11 5.10 18.66
C GLN A 489 -17.78 4.01 17.81
N ALA A 490 -18.43 4.38 16.71
CA ALA A 490 -19.07 3.42 15.81
C ALA A 490 -18.05 2.44 15.21
N VAL A 491 -16.89 2.93 14.78
CA VAL A 491 -15.81 2.13 14.21
C VAL A 491 -15.28 1.05 15.17
N GLN A 492 -15.31 1.30 16.48
CA GLN A 492 -14.92 0.31 17.51
C GLN A 492 -15.94 -0.82 17.69
N GLN A 493 -17.21 -0.58 17.34
CA GLN A 493 -18.30 -1.53 17.53
C GLN A 493 -18.53 -2.40 16.30
N LEU A 494 -18.04 -1.99 15.13
CA LEU A 494 -18.24 -2.71 13.88
C LEU A 494 -17.63 -4.12 13.88
N SER A 495 -18.34 -5.04 13.24
CA SER A 495 -17.88 -6.39 13.00
C SER A 495 -16.57 -6.44 12.19
N PRO A 496 -15.61 -7.33 12.53
CA PRO A 496 -14.36 -7.46 11.80
C PRO A 496 -14.59 -7.82 10.32
N GLY A 497 -13.87 -7.13 9.42
CA GLY A 497 -13.89 -7.44 7.98
C GLY A 497 -14.56 -6.40 7.11
N ILE A 498 -15.29 -5.45 7.70
CA ILE A 498 -15.82 -4.27 7.03
C ILE A 498 -14.67 -3.28 6.76
N ARG A 499 -14.56 -2.79 5.52
CA ARG A 499 -13.65 -1.69 5.15
C ARG A 499 -14.28 -0.37 5.55
N ILE A 500 -13.45 0.51 6.10
CA ILE A 500 -13.91 1.80 6.61
C ILE A 500 -13.19 2.90 5.87
N LYS A 501 -13.96 3.88 5.43
CA LYS A 501 -13.52 5.13 4.81
C LYS A 501 -14.14 6.32 5.51
N PHE A 502 -13.51 7.47 5.41
CA PHE A 502 -13.88 8.71 6.11
C PHE A 502 -13.92 9.86 5.12
N HIS A 503 -14.97 10.66 5.19
CA HIS A 503 -15.16 11.85 4.38
C HIS A 503 -15.56 13.03 5.28
N ALA A 504 -14.63 13.95 5.55
CA ALA A 504 -14.91 15.17 6.27
C ALA A 504 -15.78 16.16 5.48
N SER A 505 -16.69 16.86 6.16
CA SER A 505 -17.51 17.92 5.56
C SER A 505 -16.62 19.00 4.93
N GLY A 506 -16.83 19.29 3.64
CA GLY A 506 -16.04 20.26 2.88
C GLY A 506 -14.73 19.73 2.28
N SER A 507 -14.37 18.47 2.56
CA SER A 507 -13.23 17.80 1.93
C SER A 507 -13.51 17.44 0.48
N ASN A 508 -12.48 17.47 -0.37
CA ASN A 508 -12.53 16.89 -1.72
C ASN A 508 -11.84 15.52 -1.80
N SER A 509 -11.68 14.87 -0.65
CA SER A 509 -11.05 13.56 -0.53
C SER A 509 -11.76 12.64 0.48
N ILE A 510 -11.70 11.35 0.20
CA ILE A 510 -12.16 10.28 1.10
C ILE A 510 -10.94 9.43 1.46
N VAL A 511 -10.66 9.22 2.75
CA VAL A 511 -9.50 8.41 3.18
C VAL A 511 -9.93 7.06 3.74
N GLY A 512 -9.19 6.01 3.39
CA GLY A 512 -9.55 4.63 3.73
C GLY A 512 -8.60 3.92 4.68
N SER A 513 -9.11 2.87 5.31
CA SER A 513 -8.41 1.97 6.23
C SER A 513 -7.58 0.85 5.56
N ASP A 514 -7.23 1.02 4.28
CA ASP A 514 -6.77 -0.07 3.43
C ASP A 514 -5.37 -0.56 3.74
N SER A 515 -5.32 -1.56 4.62
CA SER A 515 -4.32 -2.60 4.89
C SER A 515 -2.86 -2.15 5.02
N ARG A 516 -2.18 -2.67 6.06
CA ARG A 516 -0.77 -2.40 6.44
C ARG A 516 0.31 -2.42 5.32
N ASN A 517 -0.03 -2.85 4.10
CA ASN A 517 0.85 -3.04 2.94
C ASN A 517 0.40 -2.28 1.67
N THR A 518 -0.61 -1.43 1.77
CA THR A 518 -1.10 -0.53 0.72
C THR A 518 -1.08 0.86 1.34
N SER A 519 -0.46 1.83 0.68
CA SER A 519 -0.73 3.24 0.98
C SER A 519 -2.22 3.42 0.78
N GLY A 520 -2.96 3.74 1.83
CA GLY A 520 -4.39 4.00 1.83
C GLY A 520 -4.77 4.78 0.59
N GLU A 521 -5.72 4.20 -0.15
CA GLU A 521 -6.28 4.87 -1.32
C GLU A 521 -7.15 6.01 -0.80
N ALA A 522 -6.60 7.23 -0.85
CA ALA A 522 -7.44 8.41 -0.77
C ALA A 522 -8.22 8.51 -2.08
N VAL A 523 -9.54 8.45 -2.06
CA VAL A 523 -10.32 8.77 -3.26
C VAL A 523 -10.30 10.28 -3.39
N SER A 524 -9.59 10.78 -4.40
CA SER A 524 -9.58 12.20 -4.76
C SER A 524 -9.73 12.32 -6.27
N LYS A 525 -10.11 13.51 -6.74
CA LYS A 525 -10.23 13.85 -8.16
C LYS A 525 -8.97 13.54 -8.99
N GLU A 526 -7.83 13.33 -8.34
CA GLU A 526 -6.51 13.14 -8.95
C GLU A 526 -6.06 11.67 -9.04
N ASN A 527 -6.76 10.71 -8.42
CA ASN A 527 -6.16 9.39 -8.19
C ASN A 527 -6.36 8.36 -9.32
N GLY A 528 -5.23 7.84 -9.83
CA GLY A 528 -5.12 6.54 -10.51
C GLY A 528 -4.42 6.57 -11.87
N TYR A 529 -3.10 6.35 -11.91
CA TYR A 529 -2.42 6.06 -13.18
C TYR A 529 -2.71 4.62 -13.63
N LYS A 530 -3.56 4.41 -14.66
CA LYS A 530 -3.74 3.08 -15.26
C LYS A 530 -2.42 2.44 -15.69
N LEU A 531 -1.45 3.24 -16.13
CA LEU A 531 -0.11 2.77 -16.53
C LEU A 531 0.77 2.30 -15.35
N ALA A 532 0.39 2.61 -14.11
CA ALA A 532 1.04 2.04 -12.93
C ALA A 532 0.60 0.59 -12.66
N ASP A 533 -0.55 0.17 -13.21
CA ASP A 533 -1.07 -1.19 -13.05
C ASP A 533 -0.11 -2.23 -13.69
N PRO A 534 0.32 -3.26 -12.94
CA PRO A 534 1.12 -4.36 -13.49
C PRO A 534 0.54 -5.01 -14.75
N TYR A 535 -0.78 -5.17 -14.83
CA TYR A 535 -1.46 -5.72 -16.00
C TYR A 535 -1.25 -4.84 -17.23
N ASN A 536 -1.52 -3.54 -17.12
CA ASN A 536 -1.34 -2.60 -18.22
C ASN A 536 0.13 -2.49 -18.65
N ARG A 537 1.07 -2.59 -17.71
CA ARG A 537 2.51 -2.63 -18.02
C ARG A 537 2.93 -3.89 -18.79
N ARG A 538 2.37 -5.06 -18.43
CA ARG A 538 2.60 -6.31 -19.17
C ARG A 538 1.98 -6.23 -20.57
N LEU A 539 0.76 -5.70 -20.68
CA LEU A 539 0.07 -5.58 -21.96
C LEU A 539 0.78 -4.60 -22.91
N LYS A 540 1.24 -3.46 -22.36
CA LYS A 540 2.16 -2.56 -23.07
C LYS A 540 3.41 -3.29 -23.55
N ARG A 541 4.02 -4.08 -22.66
CA ARG A 541 5.22 -4.84 -23.00
C ARG A 541 4.96 -5.90 -24.06
N LEU A 542 3.78 -6.52 -24.06
CA LEU A 542 3.36 -7.49 -25.06
C LEU A 542 3.24 -6.82 -26.43
N ILE A 543 2.62 -5.64 -26.51
CA ILE A 543 2.55 -4.84 -27.73
C ILE A 543 3.96 -4.50 -28.22
N ASP A 544 4.84 -4.04 -27.32
CA ASP A 544 6.23 -3.74 -27.64
C ASP A 544 6.96 -4.92 -28.29
N LEU A 545 6.84 -6.10 -27.68
CA LEU A 545 7.48 -7.32 -28.17
C LEU A 545 6.85 -7.79 -29.49
N PHE A 546 5.52 -7.77 -29.59
CA PHE A 546 4.79 -8.18 -30.78
C PHE A 546 5.18 -7.31 -31.99
N VAL A 547 5.08 -5.99 -31.85
CA VAL A 547 5.41 -5.04 -32.94
C VAL A 547 6.88 -5.19 -33.35
N SER A 548 7.78 -5.40 -32.39
CA SER A 548 9.20 -5.60 -32.70
C SER A 548 9.48 -6.93 -33.38
N PHE A 549 8.87 -8.01 -32.92
CA PHE A 549 9.04 -9.36 -33.47
C PHE A 549 8.55 -9.43 -34.92
N PHE A 550 7.33 -8.94 -35.18
CA PHE A 550 6.82 -8.85 -36.55
C PHE A 550 7.67 -7.90 -37.38
N GLY A 551 8.05 -6.74 -36.85
CA GLY A 551 8.92 -5.78 -37.53
C GLY A 551 10.28 -6.36 -37.94
N LEU A 552 10.79 -7.37 -37.25
CA LEU A 552 12.02 -8.08 -37.62
C LEU A 552 11.77 -9.17 -38.67
N ILE A 553 10.69 -9.95 -38.55
CA ILE A 553 10.34 -11.00 -39.51
C ILE A 553 10.07 -10.41 -40.90
N ILE A 554 9.30 -9.33 -40.98
CA ILE A 554 8.95 -8.67 -42.24
C ILE A 554 9.86 -7.47 -42.54
N PHE A 555 11.07 -7.45 -41.99
CA PHE A 555 12.03 -6.36 -42.20
C PHE A 555 12.30 -6.00 -43.68
N PRO A 556 12.42 -6.97 -44.62
CA PRO A 556 12.62 -6.63 -46.04
C PRO A 556 11.51 -5.72 -46.62
N VAL A 557 10.27 -5.87 -46.14
CA VAL A 557 9.14 -5.02 -46.54
C VAL A 557 9.30 -3.60 -45.99
N HIS A 558 9.89 -3.45 -44.80
CA HIS A 558 10.08 -2.16 -44.15
C HIS A 558 11.14 -1.28 -44.81
N LEU A 559 12.03 -1.85 -45.63
CA LEU A 559 12.97 -1.08 -46.46
C LEU A 559 12.26 -0.07 -47.38
N PHE A 560 11.03 -0.36 -47.80
CA PHE A 560 10.26 0.47 -48.72
C PHE A 560 9.24 1.39 -48.02
N ILE A 561 8.81 1.04 -46.81
CA ILE A 561 7.70 1.73 -46.12
C ILE A 561 8.21 2.78 -45.12
N VAL A 562 9.25 2.41 -44.36
CA VAL A 562 9.76 3.22 -43.24
C VAL A 562 10.85 4.16 -43.74
N LYS A 563 10.81 5.44 -43.34
CA LYS A 563 11.75 6.46 -43.81
C LYS A 563 13.21 6.16 -43.45
N LYS A 564 13.45 5.60 -42.26
CA LYS A 564 14.78 5.20 -41.76
C LYS A 564 14.77 3.71 -41.35
N PRO A 565 14.81 2.78 -42.31
CA PRO A 565 14.56 1.36 -42.03
C PRO A 565 15.62 0.73 -41.12
N PHE A 566 16.91 1.05 -41.28
CA PHE A 566 17.96 0.52 -40.40
C PHE A 566 17.83 1.02 -38.95
N HIS A 567 17.37 2.27 -38.75
CA HIS A 567 17.08 2.77 -37.41
C HIS A 567 15.84 2.10 -36.81
N PHE A 568 14.83 1.79 -37.63
CA PHE A 568 13.68 0.99 -37.22
C PHE A 568 14.10 -0.41 -36.79
N PHE A 569 14.97 -1.08 -37.54
CA PHE A 569 15.54 -2.37 -37.17
C PHE A 569 16.27 -2.31 -35.81
N ALA A 570 17.11 -1.30 -35.61
CA ALA A 570 17.78 -1.07 -34.34
C ALA A 570 16.80 -0.79 -33.19
N ASN A 571 15.71 -0.04 -33.45
CA ASN A 571 14.64 0.21 -32.49
C ASN A 571 13.89 -1.08 -32.14
N CYS A 572 13.55 -1.95 -33.11
CA CYS A 572 12.95 -3.26 -32.84
C CYS A 572 13.83 -4.08 -31.89
N PHE A 573 15.14 -4.15 -32.15
CA PHE A 573 16.05 -4.85 -31.25
C PHE A 573 16.13 -4.20 -29.86
N ALA A 574 16.27 -2.88 -29.79
CA ALA A 574 16.32 -2.12 -28.54
C ALA A 574 15.03 -2.27 -27.70
N VAL A 575 13.88 -2.36 -28.35
CA VAL A 575 12.59 -2.64 -27.71
C VAL A 575 12.57 -4.09 -27.23
N MET A 576 12.99 -5.08 -28.03
CA MET A 576 13.06 -6.49 -27.59
C MET A 576 13.93 -6.70 -26.35
N VAL A 577 15.13 -6.10 -26.29
CA VAL A 577 16.03 -6.18 -25.12
C VAL A 577 15.65 -5.23 -23.98
N ALA A 578 14.48 -4.61 -24.06
CA ALA A 578 13.90 -3.78 -23.00
C ALA A 578 14.73 -2.52 -22.66
N LYS A 579 15.49 -1.98 -23.62
CA LYS A 579 16.16 -0.67 -23.53
C LYS A 579 15.21 0.48 -23.90
N LYS A 580 14.28 0.22 -24.83
CA LYS A 580 13.24 1.17 -25.27
C LYS A 580 11.82 0.57 -25.14
N THR A 581 10.82 1.43 -25.27
CA THR A 581 9.42 1.09 -25.58
C THR A 581 9.03 1.86 -26.83
N TRP A 582 8.01 1.42 -27.58
CA TRP A 582 7.61 2.16 -28.77
C TRP A 582 7.04 3.53 -28.42
N VAL A 583 6.03 3.57 -27.54
CA VAL A 583 5.38 4.81 -27.09
C VAL A 583 5.82 5.14 -25.68
N GLY A 584 6.37 6.33 -25.46
CA GLY A 584 6.85 6.81 -24.16
C GLY A 584 6.31 8.18 -23.78
N TYR A 585 6.71 8.68 -22.63
CA TYR A 585 6.45 10.07 -22.25
C TYR A 585 7.21 11.04 -23.17
N ALA A 586 6.63 12.21 -23.40
CA ALA A 586 7.30 13.31 -24.08
C ALA A 586 8.44 13.89 -23.23
N MET A 587 8.31 13.82 -21.89
CA MET A 587 9.30 14.33 -20.95
C MET A 587 9.77 13.30 -19.93
N GLU A 588 11.00 13.46 -19.45
CA GLU A 588 11.51 12.71 -18.30
C GLU A 588 11.02 13.35 -17.00
N GLU A 589 9.79 13.03 -16.61
CA GLU A 589 9.20 13.52 -15.36
C GLU A 589 9.28 12.47 -14.24
N LYS A 590 9.83 12.86 -13.08
CA LYS A 590 10.02 11.95 -11.93
C LYS A 590 8.72 11.59 -11.19
N ARG A 591 7.62 12.31 -11.48
CA ARG A 591 6.33 12.18 -10.78
C ARG A 591 5.41 11.12 -11.41
N LEU A 592 5.68 10.70 -12.64
CA LEU A 592 4.87 9.73 -13.38
C LEU A 592 5.36 8.28 -13.16
N PRO A 593 4.51 7.27 -13.40
CA PRO A 593 4.92 5.87 -13.31
C PRO A 593 6.10 5.60 -14.24
N TYR A 594 7.18 5.01 -13.72
CA TYR A 594 8.38 4.74 -14.52
C TYR A 594 8.05 4.00 -15.83
N LEU A 595 8.53 4.57 -16.93
CA LEU A 595 8.46 4.00 -18.27
C LEU A 595 9.83 4.07 -18.93
N ARG A 596 10.12 3.10 -19.79
CA ARG A 596 11.34 3.13 -20.61
C ARG A 596 11.28 4.31 -21.58
N LYS A 597 12.44 4.74 -22.06
CA LYS A 597 12.50 5.77 -23.10
C LYS A 597 11.73 5.31 -24.34
N GLY A 598 10.79 6.15 -24.78
CA GLY A 598 10.00 5.92 -25.99
C GLY A 598 10.83 6.04 -27.27
N VAL A 599 10.36 5.43 -28.35
CA VAL A 599 10.79 5.76 -29.71
C VAL A 599 10.00 6.99 -30.18
N ILE A 600 8.69 6.99 -29.92
CA ILE A 600 7.78 8.11 -30.11
C ILE A 600 7.20 8.52 -28.75
N ALA A 601 6.96 9.82 -28.58
CA ALA A 601 6.25 10.36 -27.44
C ALA A 601 4.73 10.11 -27.56
N CYS A 602 4.01 10.19 -26.45
CA CYS A 602 2.56 9.97 -26.37
C CYS A 602 1.75 10.95 -27.25
N ASN A 603 2.32 12.10 -27.59
CA ASN A 603 1.77 13.09 -28.53
C ASN A 603 1.97 12.73 -30.01
N GLY A 604 2.62 11.60 -30.31
CA GLY A 604 2.90 11.15 -31.66
C GLY A 604 4.07 11.85 -32.33
N VAL A 605 4.96 12.51 -31.58
CA VAL A 605 6.21 13.08 -32.12
C VAL A 605 7.37 12.14 -31.80
N ALA A 606 8.27 11.91 -32.75
CA ALA A 606 9.48 11.13 -32.47
C ALA A 606 10.31 11.82 -31.38
N LEU A 607 10.78 11.06 -30.38
CA LEU A 607 11.58 11.61 -29.28
C LEU A 607 12.96 12.13 -29.74
N SER A 608 13.38 11.77 -30.97
CA SER A 608 14.53 12.35 -31.67
C SER A 608 14.30 13.80 -32.12
N LEU A 609 13.05 14.24 -32.23
CA LEU A 609 12.67 15.57 -32.70
C LEU A 609 12.35 16.51 -31.53
N LYS A 610 12.55 17.81 -31.76
CA LYS A 610 12.21 18.86 -30.79
C LYS A 610 10.70 18.87 -30.55
N GLN A 611 10.31 18.81 -29.27
CA GLN A 611 8.91 18.97 -28.86
C GLN A 611 8.56 20.45 -28.90
N ASN A 612 7.64 20.85 -29.78
CA ASN A 612 7.30 22.26 -30.03
C ASN A 612 6.14 22.79 -29.18
N LEU A 613 5.60 21.98 -28.26
CA LEU A 613 4.51 22.39 -27.37
C LEU A 613 5.05 23.04 -26.09
N PRO A 614 4.28 23.93 -25.44
CA PRO A 614 4.61 24.46 -24.12
C PRO A 614 4.83 23.35 -23.08
N LEU A 615 5.69 23.62 -22.09
CA LEU A 615 6.07 22.66 -21.04
C LEU A 615 4.84 22.08 -20.33
N GLU A 616 3.91 22.95 -19.91
CA GLU A 616 2.68 22.55 -19.22
C GLU A 616 1.79 21.65 -20.07
N SER A 617 1.72 21.90 -21.38
CA SER A 617 0.95 21.06 -22.31
C SER A 617 1.56 19.66 -22.44
N LEU A 618 2.89 19.56 -22.50
CA LEU A 618 3.59 18.28 -22.54
C LEU A 618 3.38 17.48 -21.24
N GLN A 619 3.49 18.13 -20.09
CA GLN A 619 3.21 17.52 -18.79
C GLN A 619 1.78 17.00 -18.70
N MET A 620 0.81 17.80 -19.15
CA MET A 620 -0.58 17.36 -19.20
C MET A 620 -0.73 16.12 -20.08
N MET A 621 -0.21 16.13 -21.31
CA MET A 621 -0.32 14.95 -22.19
C MET A 621 0.28 13.69 -21.58
N ASP A 622 1.45 13.79 -20.94
CA ASP A 622 2.08 12.67 -20.25
C ASP A 622 1.26 12.19 -19.04
N TYR A 623 0.64 13.11 -18.30
CA TYR A 623 -0.30 12.81 -17.23
C TYR A 623 -1.54 12.05 -17.75
N TRP A 624 -2.22 12.56 -18.78
CA TRP A 624 -3.40 11.90 -19.39
C TRP A 624 -3.03 10.53 -19.96
N TYR A 625 -1.86 10.41 -20.59
CA TYR A 625 -1.35 9.14 -21.08
C TYR A 625 -1.13 8.12 -19.94
N ALA A 626 -0.54 8.55 -18.83
CA ALA A 626 -0.32 7.69 -17.67
C ALA A 626 -1.65 7.32 -16.97
N ARG A 627 -2.58 8.27 -16.88
CA ARG A 627 -3.86 8.14 -16.18
C ARG A 627 -4.83 7.25 -16.94
N ASP A 628 -5.01 7.54 -18.22
CA ASP A 628 -6.05 6.92 -19.05
C ASP A 628 -5.45 5.91 -20.03
N TYR A 629 -4.30 5.31 -19.68
CA TYR A 629 -3.59 4.39 -20.56
C TYR A 629 -4.51 3.27 -21.08
N GLU A 630 -4.54 3.16 -22.41
CA GLU A 630 -5.24 2.11 -23.14
C GLU A 630 -4.33 1.48 -24.20
N PRO A 631 -4.23 0.14 -24.27
CA PRO A 631 -3.41 -0.57 -25.25
C PRO A 631 -3.76 -0.22 -26.71
N ALA A 632 -5.04 0.00 -26.99
CA ALA A 632 -5.49 0.40 -28.33
C ALA A 632 -4.96 1.78 -28.74
N GLY A 633 -4.73 2.68 -27.77
CA GLY A 633 -4.12 3.99 -28.01
C GLY A 633 -2.69 3.86 -28.56
N ASP A 634 -1.88 3.00 -27.94
CA ASP A 634 -0.51 2.73 -28.41
C ASP A 634 -0.51 2.15 -29.83
N LEU A 635 -1.38 1.19 -30.14
CA LEU A 635 -1.49 0.62 -31.49
C LEU A 635 -1.95 1.65 -32.53
N LYS A 636 -2.93 2.49 -32.21
CA LYS A 636 -3.38 3.58 -33.09
C LYS A 636 -2.24 4.57 -33.35
N LEU A 637 -1.47 4.91 -32.32
CA LEU A 637 -0.35 5.84 -32.44
C LEU A 637 0.78 5.24 -33.29
N LEU A 638 1.12 3.97 -33.05
CA LEU A 638 2.09 3.22 -33.84
C LEU A 638 1.70 3.12 -35.30
N TRP A 639 0.42 2.87 -35.59
CA TRP A 639 -0.12 2.86 -36.94
C TRP A 639 -0.01 4.23 -37.61
N ARG A 640 -0.43 5.30 -36.92
CA ARG A 640 -0.34 6.67 -37.42
C ARG A 640 1.11 7.09 -37.70
N MET A 641 2.04 6.66 -36.86
CA MET A 641 3.45 7.03 -36.93
C MET A 641 4.33 5.99 -37.61
N TYR A 642 3.74 5.00 -38.27
CA TYR A 642 4.44 3.81 -38.76
C TYR A 642 5.67 4.11 -39.62
N ARG A 643 5.54 5.04 -40.57
CA ARG A 643 6.65 5.45 -41.47
C ARG A 643 7.80 6.16 -40.75
N ASN A 644 7.55 6.67 -39.55
CA ASN A 644 8.49 7.44 -38.74
C ASN A 644 9.03 6.64 -37.53
N LEU A 645 8.75 5.33 -37.43
CA LEU A 645 9.26 4.49 -36.32
C LEU A 645 10.79 4.30 -36.35
N GLY A 646 11.44 4.66 -37.45
CA GLY A 646 12.90 4.81 -37.55
C GLY A 646 13.45 6.13 -37.00
N GLY A 647 12.57 7.08 -36.62
CA GLY A 647 12.92 8.38 -36.06
C GLY A 647 13.18 9.49 -37.06
#